data_AF-A0A6G4EEV7-F1
#
_entry.id   AF-A0A6G4EEV7-F1
#
_cell.length_a   1.000
_cell.length_b   1.000
_cell.length_c   1.000
_cell.angle_alpha   90.00
_cell.angle_beta   90.00
_cell.angle_gamma   90.00
#
_symmetry.space_group_name_H-M   'P 1'
#
loop_
_entity.id
_entity.type
_entity.pdbx_description
1 polymer ?
#
loop_
_entity_poly.entity_id
_entity_poly.type
_entity_poly.pdbx_seq_one_letter_code
_entity_poly.pdbx_strand_id
1 'polypeptide(L)'
;MNIKDYIKENVLIFDGAMGTMLQKLGLKISTLPEELNILEPEKIINIHRKYIEAGAKVITTNTFGANEIKLKQSKFSLESIIDKAIDNVKKAGKNKEILIALDIGPIGQLLEPMGTLKFEEAYEIFKRQIVQGQKSGADIILIETMTDLYEAKAAILAAKENTNLPVFCTMTFEKNKRTFTGCTPLSMVLTLEGLGVDALGVNCSLGPNELGDIVDEIIKYSSIPIMVQPNAGLPTIKAGRTIYNIKPKEFADFQRSIVEKGVRIVGGCCGTTDEFIREIVYSLKDVKIKKLKEKNICGVCSSTKSVLIEGVKIIGERINPTGKKLFKEALRNNDTDYILKEAISQVECGADILDVNVGLPEIDEKETMKKVIKEIQSIIDTPLQIDSNSPKVIEKALRVYNGKAIVNSVNGEDKVLDNVLPLIKKYGAAVVGLTLDDKGIPKKAEERLKIAEKIVNKALEHGIKRKDIFIDCLVLTASAQQEDVGETLKAVTLVKEKLNVKTILGVSNISFGLPNRELINKTFLAMSLQSGLDLPILNPNNKEMINIINAYKVLNNEDKGAANYIEKYTNEISNSEEVKTQKSNLTLKEIVIKGIKEESYSKTKDLLKDRSELSIINEELIPALDEVGEKYEKGIIFLPQLIQSAETVKKAFTAIKEKLRDDNSPKINKGKILIATVKGDIHDIGKNIVKVILENYGFDIIDLGKDVETERIVEEVKKNNIKLVGLSALMTTTVNSMKDTIKALKESGMDCKVFVGGAVLNKEYAEMINADYYAKDAKEAVDIAKRFFGGF
;
A
#
# COMPACT_ATOMS: atom_id res chain seq x y z
N MET A 1 31.95 -3.65 12.80
CA MET A 1 31.45 -4.89 12.18
C MET A 1 30.51 -4.53 11.03
N ASN A 2 30.71 -5.03 9.80
CA ASN A 2 29.78 -4.75 8.70
C ASN A 2 28.54 -5.65 8.83
N ILE A 3 27.38 -5.06 9.14
CA ILE A 3 26.15 -5.82 9.38
C ILE A 3 25.68 -6.59 8.15
N LYS A 4 25.89 -6.02 6.95
CA LYS A 4 25.45 -6.62 5.68
C LYS A 4 26.18 -7.92 5.40
N ASP A 5 27.44 -8.02 5.82
CA ASP A 5 28.22 -9.24 5.68
C ASP A 5 27.92 -10.23 6.80
N TYR A 6 27.66 -9.75 8.02
CA TYR A 6 27.30 -10.63 9.12
C TYR A 6 26.01 -11.41 8.86
N ILE A 7 24.95 -10.73 8.40
CA ILE A 7 23.62 -11.32 8.18
C ILE A 7 23.63 -12.38 7.07
N LYS A 8 24.62 -12.36 6.16
CA LYS A 8 24.76 -13.41 5.13
C LYS A 8 25.09 -14.77 5.75
N GLU A 9 25.93 -14.77 6.79
CA GLU A 9 26.48 -15.99 7.39
C GLU A 9 25.93 -16.29 8.79
N ASN A 10 25.22 -15.33 9.43
CA ASN A 10 24.75 -15.44 10.80
C ASN A 10 23.29 -15.02 10.93
N VAL A 11 22.63 -15.51 11.99
CA VAL A 11 21.34 -14.99 12.43
C VAL A 11 21.58 -13.76 13.31
N LEU A 12 20.87 -12.68 13.02
CA LEU A 12 20.90 -11.46 13.81
C LEU A 12 19.72 -11.44 14.77
N ILE A 13 19.99 -11.30 16.07
CA ILE A 13 18.98 -11.34 17.12
C ILE A 13 18.77 -9.92 17.65
N PHE A 14 17.57 -9.40 17.44
CA PHE A 14 17.06 -8.14 17.98
C PHE A 14 16.49 -8.36 19.39
N ASP A 15 16.26 -7.25 20.08
CA ASP A 15 15.57 -7.24 21.37
C ASP A 15 14.05 -7.51 21.26
N GLY A 16 13.37 -7.39 22.41
CA GLY A 16 11.92 -7.52 22.54
C GLY A 16 11.24 -6.17 22.77
N ALA A 17 9.97 -6.19 23.21
CA ALA A 17 9.19 -4.96 23.36
C ALA A 17 9.69 -4.01 24.46
N MET A 18 9.93 -2.75 24.10
CA MET A 18 10.13 -1.65 25.05
C MET A 18 8.83 -1.34 25.82
N GLY A 19 7.70 -1.17 25.12
CA GLY A 19 6.41 -0.81 25.73
C GLY A 19 5.94 -1.82 26.79
N THR A 20 6.11 -3.12 26.53
CA THR A 20 5.76 -4.18 27.50
C THR A 20 6.63 -4.11 28.76
N MET A 21 7.93 -3.82 28.61
CA MET A 21 8.84 -3.67 29.75
C MET A 21 8.53 -2.43 30.57
N LEU A 22 8.15 -1.32 29.92
CA LEU A 22 7.70 -0.10 30.59
C LEU A 22 6.41 -0.33 31.39
N GLN A 23 5.43 -1.02 30.82
CA GLN A 23 4.20 -1.40 31.53
C GLN A 23 4.50 -2.23 32.79
N LYS A 24 5.43 -3.19 32.71
CA LYS A 24 5.86 -3.99 33.88
C LYS A 24 6.51 -3.13 34.99
N LEU A 25 7.14 -2.01 34.63
CA LEU A 25 7.73 -1.04 35.57
C LEU A 25 6.72 0.00 36.08
N GLY A 26 5.43 -0.15 35.77
CA GLY A 26 4.35 0.69 36.30
C GLY A 26 4.21 2.04 35.60
N LEU A 27 4.49 2.10 34.29
CA LEU A 27 4.32 3.34 33.53
C LEU A 27 2.90 3.91 33.67
N LYS A 28 2.80 5.21 33.96
CA LYS A 28 1.53 5.93 33.94
C LYS A 28 1.07 6.15 32.50
N ILE A 29 -0.23 5.99 32.28
CA ILE A 29 -0.89 5.99 30.97
C ILE A 29 -0.74 7.33 30.22
N SER A 30 -0.47 8.43 30.94
CA SER A 30 -0.44 9.79 30.37
C SER A 30 0.92 10.26 29.85
N THR A 31 1.97 9.44 29.87
CA THR A 31 3.31 9.86 29.46
C THR A 31 3.69 9.20 28.14
N LEU A 32 4.14 10.01 27.17
CA LEU A 32 4.70 9.51 25.92
C LEU A 32 5.95 8.67 26.23
N PRO A 33 6.03 7.39 25.77
CA PRO A 33 7.16 6.52 26.07
C PRO A 33 8.52 7.14 25.73
N GLU A 34 8.60 7.92 24.65
CA GLU A 34 9.82 8.53 24.14
C GLU A 34 10.35 9.64 25.08
N GLU A 35 9.50 10.32 25.86
CA GLU A 35 9.95 11.33 26.83
C GLU A 35 10.73 10.72 28.00
N LEU A 36 10.52 9.44 28.28
CA LEU A 36 11.19 8.72 29.35
C LEU A 36 12.69 8.57 29.10
N ASN A 37 13.13 8.72 27.85
CA ASN A 37 14.56 8.83 27.53
C ASN A 37 15.25 9.95 28.30
N ILE A 38 14.49 11.01 28.65
CA ILE A 38 14.98 12.19 29.36
C ILE A 38 14.50 12.19 30.80
N LEU A 39 13.22 11.88 31.03
CA LEU A 39 12.60 11.96 32.35
C LEU A 39 13.03 10.82 33.28
N GLU A 40 13.21 9.61 32.74
CA GLU A 40 13.52 8.41 33.52
C GLU A 40 14.61 7.54 32.86
N PRO A 41 15.79 8.12 32.51
CA PRO A 41 16.81 7.45 31.70
C PRO A 41 17.31 6.15 32.31
N GLU A 42 17.44 6.08 33.64
CA GLU A 42 17.92 4.87 34.33
C GLU A 42 16.99 3.66 34.13
N LYS A 43 15.67 3.88 34.01
CA LYS A 43 14.73 2.78 33.71
C LYS A 43 14.92 2.27 32.29
N ILE A 44 15.09 3.18 31.33
CA ILE A 44 15.34 2.85 29.92
C ILE A 44 16.67 2.09 29.76
N ILE A 45 17.74 2.60 30.38
CA ILE A 45 19.07 1.95 30.41
C ILE A 45 18.97 0.54 30.99
N ASN A 46 18.21 0.35 32.09
CA ASN A 46 18.03 -0.96 32.70
C ASN A 46 17.29 -1.94 31.79
N ILE A 47 16.24 -1.49 31.08
CA ILE A 47 15.52 -2.33 30.12
C ILE A 47 16.46 -2.78 28.98
N HIS A 48 17.19 -1.85 28.37
CA HIS A 48 18.15 -2.19 27.32
C HIS A 48 19.20 -3.17 27.85
N ARG A 49 19.73 -2.96 29.07
CA ARG A 49 20.72 -3.86 29.68
C ARG A 49 20.19 -5.28 29.83
N LYS A 50 18.93 -5.47 30.22
CA LYS A 50 18.31 -6.81 30.30
C LYS A 50 18.29 -7.52 28.96
N TYR A 51 17.95 -6.84 27.87
CA TYR A 51 17.98 -7.44 26.53
C TYR A 51 19.40 -7.76 26.06
N ILE A 52 20.37 -6.89 26.34
CA ILE A 52 21.79 -7.14 26.05
C ILE A 52 22.29 -8.38 26.81
N GLU A 53 21.94 -8.50 28.10
CA GLU A 53 22.30 -9.65 28.95
C GLU A 53 21.58 -10.94 28.53
N ALA A 54 20.39 -10.84 27.94
CA ALA A 54 19.70 -11.97 27.32
C ALA A 54 20.36 -12.45 26.01
N GLY A 55 21.26 -11.64 25.43
CA GLY A 55 22.02 -11.97 24.23
C GLY A 55 21.53 -11.31 22.94
N ALA A 56 20.66 -10.28 23.03
CA ALA A 56 20.34 -9.45 21.87
C ALA A 56 21.62 -8.75 21.37
N LYS A 57 21.83 -8.80 20.05
CA LYS A 57 22.97 -8.15 19.39
C LYS A 57 22.62 -6.78 18.81
N VAL A 58 21.33 -6.56 18.54
CA VAL A 58 20.79 -5.25 18.14
C VAL A 58 19.78 -4.80 19.16
N ILE A 59 19.90 -3.55 19.60
CA ILE A 59 18.98 -2.91 20.53
C ILE A 59 18.25 -1.80 19.79
N THR A 60 16.92 -1.82 19.86
CA THR A 60 16.05 -0.78 19.31
C THR A 60 16.03 0.41 20.25
N THR A 61 16.21 1.62 19.72
CA THR A 61 16.07 2.84 20.51
C THR A 61 14.62 3.03 20.93
N ASN A 62 14.36 3.64 22.09
CA ASN A 62 13.01 3.99 22.50
C ASN A 62 12.51 5.24 21.74
N THR A 63 12.31 5.11 20.43
CA THR A 63 11.98 6.22 19.50
C THR A 63 10.85 5.91 18.53
N PHE A 64 10.14 4.77 18.68
CA PHE A 64 9.04 4.35 17.83
C PHE A 64 8.09 5.48 17.40
N GLY A 65 7.60 6.27 18.36
CA GLY A 65 6.68 7.39 18.14
C GLY A 65 7.36 8.77 18.07
N ALA A 66 8.69 8.85 18.00
CA ALA A 66 9.42 10.10 18.05
C ALA A 66 9.34 10.87 16.71
N ASN A 67 8.21 11.53 16.45
CA ASN A 67 8.06 12.42 15.31
C ASN A 67 7.34 13.73 15.69
N GLU A 68 7.47 14.74 14.84
CA GLU A 68 6.99 16.11 15.11
C GLU A 68 5.48 16.19 15.40
N ILE A 69 4.68 15.34 14.76
CA ILE A 69 3.23 15.32 14.94
C ILE A 69 2.89 14.72 16.31
N LYS A 70 3.52 13.61 16.68
CA LYS A 70 3.31 12.94 17.97
C LYS A 70 3.88 13.75 19.14
N LEU A 71 5.02 14.40 18.93
CA LEU A 71 5.73 15.18 19.96
C LEU A 71 5.25 16.64 20.04
N LYS A 72 4.19 17.04 19.35
CA LYS A 72 3.72 18.44 19.30
C LYS A 72 3.44 19.04 20.68
N GLN A 73 3.00 18.22 21.65
CA GLN A 73 2.73 18.63 23.03
C GLN A 73 3.88 18.32 23.99
N SER A 74 4.96 17.70 23.49
CA SER A 74 6.13 17.39 24.30
C SER A 74 6.88 18.66 24.71
N LYS A 75 7.46 18.65 25.90
CA LYS A 75 8.37 19.72 26.37
C LYS A 75 9.78 19.60 25.78
N PHE A 76 10.08 18.49 25.10
CA PHE A 76 11.40 18.20 24.57
C PHE A 76 11.38 18.24 23.04
N SER A 77 12.47 18.68 22.44
CA SER A 77 12.62 18.61 20.99
C SER A 77 12.80 17.15 20.54
N LEU A 78 12.41 16.88 19.29
CA LEU A 78 12.68 15.61 18.62
C LEU A 78 14.15 15.21 18.72
N GLU A 79 15.06 16.16 18.47
CA GLU A 79 16.49 15.88 18.48
C GLU A 79 17.00 15.47 19.86
N SER A 80 16.55 16.16 20.91
CA SER A 80 16.93 15.85 22.28
C SER A 80 16.46 14.45 22.70
N ILE A 81 15.25 14.06 22.29
CA ILE A 81 14.70 12.73 22.53
C ILE A 81 15.55 11.66 21.84
N ILE A 82 15.87 11.84 20.55
CA ILE A 82 16.70 10.88 19.79
C ILE A 82 18.12 10.79 20.35
N ASP A 83 18.75 11.93 20.65
CA ASP A 83 20.09 11.99 21.26
C ASP A 83 20.14 11.16 22.54
N LYS A 84 19.13 11.34 23.40
CA LYS A 84 19.05 10.66 24.69
C LYS A 84 18.68 9.19 24.55
N ALA A 85 17.81 8.82 23.62
CA ALA A 85 17.50 7.42 23.34
C ALA A 85 18.77 6.65 22.94
N ILE A 86 19.59 7.21 22.05
CA ILE A 86 20.84 6.57 21.60
C ILE A 86 21.90 6.56 22.72
N ASP A 87 22.05 7.64 23.48
CA ASP A 87 22.94 7.69 24.65
C ASP A 87 22.57 6.63 25.70
N ASN A 88 21.27 6.41 25.94
CA ASN A 88 20.78 5.40 26.87
C ASN A 88 21.16 3.98 26.42
N VAL A 89 21.04 3.66 25.12
CA VAL A 89 21.50 2.37 24.58
C VAL A 89 23.01 2.21 24.73
N LYS A 90 23.80 3.25 24.40
CA LYS A 90 25.27 3.23 24.55
C LYS A 90 25.69 2.99 26.01
N LYS A 91 25.02 3.62 26.97
CA LYS A 91 25.25 3.42 28.41
C LYS A 91 24.89 2.01 28.86
N ALA A 92 23.80 1.45 28.36
CA ALA A 92 23.38 0.08 28.66
C ALA A 92 24.39 -0.95 28.13
N GLY A 93 24.93 -0.74 26.93
CA GLY A 93 25.90 -1.61 26.25
C GLY A 93 27.37 -1.32 26.51
N LYS A 94 27.72 -0.53 27.54
CA LYS A 94 29.12 -0.21 27.83
C LYS A 94 29.97 -1.49 27.93
N ASN A 95 31.04 -1.56 27.14
CA ASN A 95 31.95 -2.73 27.01
C ASN A 95 31.32 -4.00 26.39
N LYS A 96 30.22 -3.87 25.64
CA LYS A 96 29.61 -4.96 24.86
C LYS A 96 29.62 -4.57 23.38
N GLU A 97 29.82 -5.55 22.50
CA GLU A 97 29.69 -5.36 21.06
C GLU A 97 28.21 -5.50 20.67
N ILE A 98 27.49 -4.38 20.68
CA ILE A 98 26.09 -4.27 20.28
C ILE A 98 25.94 -3.28 19.13
N LEU A 99 24.83 -3.40 18.39
CA LEU A 99 24.42 -2.44 17.37
C LEU A 99 23.17 -1.69 17.83
N ILE A 100 23.07 -0.43 17.44
CA ILE A 100 21.96 0.46 17.80
C ILE A 100 21.07 0.65 16.57
N ALA A 101 19.83 0.18 16.64
CA ALA A 101 18.82 0.43 15.62
C ALA A 101 18.00 1.66 16.02
N LEU A 102 18.05 2.71 15.19
CA LEU A 102 17.10 3.81 15.27
C LEU A 102 15.72 3.29 14.90
N ASP A 103 14.87 3.15 15.90
CA ASP A 103 13.50 2.67 15.76
C ASP A 103 12.57 3.80 15.30
N ILE A 104 11.91 3.59 14.16
CA ILE A 104 11.00 4.53 13.52
C ILE A 104 9.70 3.80 13.18
N GLY A 105 8.63 4.16 13.90
CA GLY A 105 7.28 3.69 13.62
C GLY A 105 6.52 4.58 12.61
N PRO A 106 5.26 4.25 12.31
CA PRO A 106 4.40 5.08 11.46
C PRO A 106 4.12 6.43 12.12
N ILE A 107 3.95 7.46 11.27
CA ILE A 107 3.64 8.83 11.65
C ILE A 107 2.32 8.89 12.44
N GLY A 108 1.37 8.02 12.07
CA GLY A 108 0.04 7.96 12.68
C GLY A 108 -1.01 8.83 11.97
N GLN A 109 -0.75 9.20 10.71
CA GLN A 109 -1.71 9.85 9.81
C GLN A 109 -1.68 9.17 8.44
N LEU A 110 -2.82 9.08 7.77
CA LEU A 110 -2.90 8.55 6.41
C LEU A 110 -2.34 9.56 5.40
N LEU A 111 -1.58 9.06 4.42
CA LEU A 111 -1.09 9.85 3.29
C LEU A 111 -2.20 10.09 2.26
N GLU A 112 -2.10 11.20 1.51
CA GLU A 112 -2.92 11.43 0.32
C GLU A 112 -2.80 10.27 -0.70
N PRO A 113 -3.88 9.87 -1.38
CA PRO A 113 -5.21 10.49 -1.33
C PRO A 113 -6.13 9.98 -0.20
N MET A 114 -5.65 9.06 0.66
CA MET A 114 -6.45 8.42 1.71
C MET A 114 -6.61 9.26 2.98
N GLY A 115 -5.67 10.16 3.21
CA GLY A 115 -5.71 11.14 4.29
C GLY A 115 -5.20 12.50 3.82
N THR A 116 -4.77 13.29 4.79
CA THR A 116 -4.42 14.70 4.58
C THR A 116 -2.92 14.94 4.49
N LEU A 117 -2.09 13.95 4.86
CA LEU A 117 -0.63 14.12 4.91
C LEU A 117 -0.04 13.98 3.51
N LYS A 118 0.71 14.98 3.05
CA LYS A 118 1.37 14.88 1.74
C LYS A 118 2.60 13.99 1.83
N PHE A 119 2.91 13.31 0.71
CA PHE A 119 4.10 12.46 0.61
C PHE A 119 5.40 13.19 0.98
N GLU A 120 5.60 14.42 0.48
CA GLU A 120 6.82 15.19 0.77
C GLU A 120 6.87 15.67 2.23
N GLU A 121 5.71 15.91 2.87
CA GLU A 121 5.65 16.24 4.29
C GLU A 121 6.01 15.01 5.15
N ALA A 122 5.49 13.83 4.80
CA ALA A 122 5.88 12.57 5.43
C ALA A 122 7.38 12.29 5.27
N TYR A 123 7.92 12.50 4.06
CA TYR A 123 9.35 12.37 3.78
C TYR A 123 10.21 13.27 4.68
N GLU A 124 9.87 14.56 4.83
CA GLU A 124 10.65 15.47 5.68
C GLU A 124 10.57 15.09 7.17
N ILE A 125 9.41 14.62 7.64
CA ILE A 125 9.24 14.10 9.00
C ILE A 125 10.18 12.92 9.26
N PHE A 126 10.25 11.95 8.34
CA PHE A 126 11.17 10.81 8.46
C PHE A 126 12.64 11.23 8.35
N LYS A 127 12.97 12.08 7.38
CA LYS A 127 14.33 12.57 7.15
C LYS A 127 14.91 13.23 8.39
N ARG A 128 14.13 14.05 9.11
CA ARG A 128 14.60 14.71 10.33
C ARG A 128 14.99 13.71 11.42
N GLN A 129 14.16 12.69 11.64
CA GLN A 129 14.45 11.59 12.59
C GLN A 129 15.74 10.86 12.20
N ILE A 130 15.83 10.46 10.93
CA ILE A 130 16.91 9.66 10.38
C ILE A 130 18.26 10.39 10.43
N VAL A 131 18.30 11.64 9.96
CA VAL A 131 19.52 12.46 9.96
C VAL A 131 20.02 12.65 11.39
N GLN A 132 19.11 12.91 12.33
CA GLN A 132 19.48 13.04 13.73
C GLN A 132 19.99 11.73 14.33
N GLY A 133 19.33 10.59 14.05
CA GLY A 133 19.78 9.30 14.56
C GLY A 133 21.16 8.90 14.03
N GLN A 134 21.46 9.14 12.75
CA GLN A 134 22.81 8.93 12.22
C GLN A 134 23.84 9.81 12.94
N LYS A 135 23.54 11.11 13.12
CA LYS A 135 24.42 12.05 13.84
C LYS A 135 24.67 11.62 15.28
N SER A 136 23.65 11.08 15.93
CA SER A 136 23.70 10.59 17.32
C SER A 136 24.48 9.28 17.45
N GLY A 137 24.70 8.57 16.34
CA GLY A 137 25.46 7.33 16.25
C GLY A 137 24.60 6.06 16.29
N ALA A 138 23.47 6.06 15.59
CA ALA A 138 22.77 4.83 15.22
C ALA A 138 23.56 4.04 14.15
N ASP A 139 23.47 2.72 14.20
CA ASP A 139 24.13 1.80 13.26
C ASP A 139 23.18 1.31 12.16
N ILE A 140 21.87 1.31 12.44
CA ILE A 140 20.81 0.79 11.57
C ILE A 140 19.62 1.74 11.62
N ILE A 141 18.95 1.94 10.50
CA ILE A 141 17.63 2.57 10.45
C ILE A 141 16.59 1.44 10.39
N LEU A 142 15.77 1.32 11.43
CA LEU A 142 14.66 0.37 11.50
C LEU A 142 13.35 1.13 11.28
N ILE A 143 12.74 0.95 10.11
CA ILE A 143 11.40 1.44 9.80
C ILE A 143 10.44 0.29 10.07
N GLU A 144 9.69 0.32 11.16
CA GLU A 144 8.87 -0.82 11.57
C GLU A 144 7.38 -0.55 11.75
N THR A 145 6.59 -1.63 11.74
CA THR A 145 5.14 -1.58 11.93
C THR A 145 4.42 -0.70 10.90
N MET A 146 4.95 -0.61 9.68
CA MET A 146 4.30 0.18 8.62
C MET A 146 3.01 -0.53 8.16
N THR A 147 1.91 0.21 8.16
CA THR A 147 0.59 -0.28 7.71
C THR A 147 0.28 0.13 6.28
N ASP A 148 0.98 1.15 5.77
CA ASP A 148 0.88 1.67 4.41
C ASP A 148 2.22 1.56 3.68
N LEU A 149 2.19 0.98 2.46
CA LEU A 149 3.35 0.85 1.60
C LEU A 149 3.87 2.22 1.13
N TYR A 150 2.98 3.20 0.97
CA TYR A 150 3.38 4.52 0.49
C TYR A 150 4.15 5.29 1.56
N GLU A 151 3.70 5.19 2.81
CA GLU A 151 4.42 5.72 3.97
C GLU A 151 5.78 5.04 4.13
N ALA A 152 5.84 3.71 4.01
CA ALA A 152 7.10 2.96 4.04
C ALA A 152 8.07 3.45 2.95
N LYS A 153 7.57 3.68 1.72
CA LYS A 153 8.35 4.26 0.63
C LYS A 153 8.88 5.65 0.98
N ALA A 154 8.08 6.53 1.57
CA ALA A 154 8.53 7.86 1.99
C ALA A 154 9.68 7.77 3.01
N ALA A 155 9.54 6.89 4.01
CA ALA A 155 10.58 6.65 5.03
C ALA A 155 11.86 6.06 4.44
N ILE A 156 11.75 5.09 3.52
CA ILE A 156 12.92 4.48 2.86
C ILE A 156 13.63 5.49 1.98
N LEU A 157 12.92 6.28 1.18
CA LEU A 157 13.54 7.33 0.38
C LEU A 157 14.25 8.35 1.27
N ALA A 158 13.62 8.76 2.38
CA ALA A 158 14.25 9.64 3.36
C ALA A 158 15.56 9.04 3.91
N ALA A 159 15.58 7.73 4.18
CA ALA A 159 16.78 7.03 4.62
C ALA A 159 17.87 6.98 3.55
N LYS A 160 17.54 6.46 2.37
CA LYS A 160 18.49 6.20 1.28
C LYS A 160 19.05 7.48 0.66
N GLU A 161 18.30 8.58 0.67
CA GLU A 161 18.74 9.87 0.11
C GLU A 161 19.61 10.70 1.09
N ASN A 162 19.55 10.42 2.40
CA ASN A 162 20.19 11.28 3.41
C ASN A 162 21.20 10.54 4.31
N THR A 163 21.32 9.22 4.20
CA THR A 163 22.23 8.40 5.02
C THR A 163 22.82 7.24 4.25
N ASN A 164 23.94 6.71 4.74
CA ASN A 164 24.55 5.48 4.23
C ASN A 164 24.31 4.27 5.16
N LEU A 165 23.50 4.47 6.20
CA LEU A 165 23.21 3.41 7.17
C LEU A 165 22.40 2.28 6.49
N PRO A 166 22.60 1.03 6.92
CA PRO A 166 21.71 -0.08 6.59
C PRO A 166 20.26 0.24 6.94
N VAL A 167 19.33 -0.04 6.01
CA VAL A 167 17.90 0.24 6.19
C VAL A 167 17.13 -1.07 6.27
N PHE A 168 16.49 -1.32 7.41
CA PHE A 168 15.57 -2.45 7.59
C PHE A 168 14.14 -1.91 7.60
N CYS A 169 13.24 -2.58 6.88
CA CYS A 169 11.84 -2.17 6.83
C CYS A 169 10.90 -3.35 7.10
N THR A 170 10.04 -3.22 8.09
CA THR A 170 8.98 -4.19 8.36
C THR A 170 7.60 -3.57 8.16
N MET A 171 6.68 -4.36 7.62
CA MET A 171 5.27 -4.03 7.56
C MET A 171 4.48 -4.95 8.49
N THR A 172 3.27 -4.53 8.88
CA THR A 172 2.40 -5.34 9.73
C THR A 172 1.15 -5.78 8.97
N PHE A 173 0.79 -7.06 9.13
CA PHE A 173 -0.26 -7.73 8.37
C PHE A 173 -1.34 -8.27 9.30
N GLU A 174 -2.57 -8.30 8.78
CA GLU A 174 -3.71 -8.95 9.40
C GLU A 174 -3.79 -10.43 8.98
N LYS A 175 -4.70 -11.19 9.61
CA LYS A 175 -4.89 -12.63 9.35
C LYS A 175 -5.24 -12.95 7.88
N ASN A 176 -5.81 -11.98 7.15
CA ASN A 176 -6.13 -12.09 5.73
C ASN A 176 -4.90 -11.96 4.80
N LYS A 177 -3.68 -11.88 5.35
CA LYS A 177 -2.43 -11.68 4.59
C LYS A 177 -2.40 -10.34 3.82
N ARG A 178 -3.05 -9.32 4.37
CA ARG A 178 -3.03 -7.94 3.86
C ARG A 178 -2.62 -7.00 4.99
N THR A 179 -1.98 -5.89 4.64
CA THR A 179 -1.84 -4.77 5.58
C THR A 179 -3.17 -4.03 5.69
N PHE A 180 -3.27 -3.11 6.64
CA PHE A 180 -4.44 -2.25 6.82
C PHE A 180 -4.88 -1.52 5.54
N THR A 181 -3.93 -1.06 4.71
CA THR A 181 -4.25 -0.41 3.42
C THR A 181 -4.41 -1.38 2.24
N GLY A 182 -4.39 -2.69 2.51
CA GLY A 182 -4.56 -3.74 1.51
C GLY A 182 -3.25 -4.20 0.84
N CYS A 183 -2.08 -3.82 1.37
CA CYS A 183 -0.80 -4.23 0.76
C CYS A 183 -0.60 -5.75 0.87
N THR A 184 -0.08 -6.34 -0.21
CA THR A 184 0.19 -7.79 -0.29
C THR A 184 1.65 -8.10 0.06
N PRO A 185 1.99 -9.31 0.56
CA PRO A 185 3.39 -9.69 0.78
C PRO A 185 4.25 -9.57 -0.48
N LEU A 186 3.71 -9.90 -1.65
CA LEU A 186 4.42 -9.76 -2.92
C LEU A 186 4.63 -8.29 -3.31
N SER A 187 3.62 -7.43 -3.16
CA SER A 187 3.74 -5.98 -3.41
C SER A 187 4.78 -5.34 -2.49
N MET A 188 4.77 -5.72 -1.20
CA MET A 188 5.79 -5.33 -0.24
C MET A 188 7.18 -5.76 -0.73
N VAL A 189 7.39 -7.05 -1.03
CA VAL A 189 8.71 -7.55 -1.45
C VAL A 189 9.22 -6.84 -2.72
N LEU A 190 8.39 -6.75 -3.76
CA LEU A 190 8.78 -6.11 -5.03
C LEU A 190 9.19 -4.66 -4.84
N THR A 191 8.44 -3.92 -4.01
CA THR A 191 8.66 -2.49 -3.77
C THR A 191 9.86 -2.25 -2.85
N LEU A 192 9.90 -2.89 -1.68
CA LEU A 192 10.95 -2.66 -0.69
C LEU A 192 12.32 -3.15 -1.18
N GLU A 193 12.38 -4.34 -1.81
CA GLU A 193 13.62 -4.84 -2.44
C GLU A 193 14.07 -3.89 -3.57
N GLY A 194 13.12 -3.38 -4.36
CA GLY A 194 13.38 -2.41 -5.43
C GLY A 194 13.98 -1.10 -4.92
N LEU A 195 13.46 -0.56 -3.80
CA LEU A 195 13.98 0.64 -3.15
C LEU A 195 15.35 0.42 -2.47
N GLY A 196 15.84 -0.82 -2.43
CA GLY A 196 17.18 -1.15 -1.96
C GLY A 196 17.33 -1.13 -0.44
N VAL A 197 16.31 -1.59 0.29
CA VAL A 197 16.46 -1.92 1.72
C VAL A 197 17.40 -3.11 1.90
N ASP A 198 18.08 -3.17 3.05
CA ASP A 198 19.06 -4.21 3.37
C ASP A 198 18.44 -5.44 4.03
N ALA A 199 17.26 -5.26 4.64
CA ALA A 199 16.38 -6.35 5.08
C ALA A 199 14.93 -5.88 5.01
N LEU A 200 14.03 -6.81 4.74
CA LEU A 200 12.59 -6.57 4.80
C LEU A 200 11.91 -7.60 5.69
N GLY A 201 10.69 -7.36 6.14
CA GLY A 201 10.06 -8.32 7.03
C GLY A 201 8.71 -7.94 7.59
N VAL A 202 8.35 -8.65 8.65
CA VAL A 202 7.08 -8.47 9.36
C VAL A 202 7.27 -8.43 10.86
N ASN A 203 6.52 -7.54 11.49
CA ASN A 203 6.44 -7.45 12.94
C ASN A 203 5.02 -7.12 13.40
N CYS A 204 4.78 -7.31 14.70
CA CYS A 204 3.53 -6.97 15.37
C CYS A 204 2.27 -7.67 14.80
N SER A 205 1.08 -7.21 15.25
CA SER A 205 -0.30 -7.66 14.92
C SER A 205 -0.64 -9.12 15.25
N LEU A 206 0.20 -10.07 14.86
CA LEU A 206 -0.04 -11.51 14.95
C LEU A 206 1.00 -12.19 15.84
N GLY A 207 0.59 -13.33 16.40
CA GLY A 207 1.50 -14.24 17.08
C GLY A 207 2.20 -15.19 16.10
N PRO A 208 3.16 -16.00 16.58
CA PRO A 208 3.79 -17.12 15.89
C PRO A 208 2.88 -17.92 14.96
N ASN A 209 1.73 -18.39 15.47
CA ASN A 209 0.86 -19.31 14.75
C ASN A 209 0.25 -18.67 13.50
N GLU A 210 -0.27 -17.45 13.61
CA GLU A 210 -0.88 -16.77 12.47
C GLU A 210 0.14 -16.12 11.52
N LEU A 211 1.32 -15.76 12.01
CA LEU A 211 2.33 -15.08 11.20
C LEU A 211 3.09 -16.03 10.26
N GLY A 212 3.16 -17.33 10.58
CA GLY A 212 3.92 -18.32 9.81
C GLY A 212 3.57 -18.35 8.31
N ASP A 213 2.28 -18.27 7.98
CA ASP A 213 1.77 -18.24 6.62
C ASP A 213 2.22 -17.02 5.81
N ILE A 214 2.31 -15.86 6.46
CA ILE A 214 2.75 -14.61 5.84
C ILE A 214 4.27 -14.67 5.62
N VAL A 215 5.00 -15.22 6.59
CA VAL A 215 6.45 -15.44 6.47
C VAL A 215 6.77 -16.37 5.31
N ASP A 216 5.99 -17.44 5.10
CA ASP A 216 6.20 -18.37 3.98
C ASP A 216 6.02 -17.68 2.61
N GLU A 217 5.04 -16.79 2.46
CA GLU A 217 4.89 -15.96 1.25
C GLU A 217 6.10 -15.03 1.06
N ILE A 218 6.60 -14.39 2.12
CA ILE A 218 7.78 -13.51 2.02
C ILE A 218 9.04 -14.30 1.64
N ILE A 219 9.24 -15.49 2.23
CA ILE A 219 10.36 -16.40 1.89
C ILE A 219 10.32 -16.84 0.44
N LYS A 220 9.11 -17.02 -0.12
CA LYS A 220 8.93 -17.38 -1.53
C LYS A 220 9.53 -16.30 -2.44
N TYR A 221 9.26 -15.03 -2.15
CA TYR A 221 9.57 -13.91 -3.06
C TYR A 221 10.85 -13.13 -2.76
N SER A 222 11.28 -13.02 -1.50
CA SER A 222 12.41 -12.15 -1.13
C SER A 222 13.75 -12.73 -1.57
N SER A 223 14.59 -11.87 -2.19
CA SER A 223 15.99 -12.17 -2.49
C SER A 223 16.96 -11.67 -1.40
N ILE A 224 16.46 -10.86 -0.48
CA ILE A 224 17.25 -10.20 0.58
C ILE A 224 16.90 -10.79 1.96
N PRO A 225 17.73 -10.54 3.01
CA PRO A 225 17.46 -11.01 4.36
C PRO A 225 16.04 -10.67 4.85
N ILE A 226 15.41 -11.65 5.51
CA ILE A 226 14.05 -11.51 6.06
C ILE A 226 14.13 -11.32 7.57
N MET A 227 13.34 -10.39 8.08
CA MET A 227 13.18 -10.04 9.48
C MET A 227 11.79 -10.44 10.01
N VAL A 228 11.73 -11.08 11.18
CA VAL A 228 10.47 -11.50 11.79
C VAL A 228 10.46 -11.24 13.31
N GLN A 229 9.55 -10.39 13.77
CA GLN A 229 9.36 -10.04 15.18
C GLN A 229 7.87 -10.13 15.56
N PRO A 230 7.36 -11.34 15.86
CA PRO A 230 5.96 -11.53 16.20
C PRO A 230 5.64 -11.00 17.61
N ASN A 231 4.36 -10.81 17.89
CA ASN A 231 3.88 -10.62 19.26
C ASN A 231 3.97 -11.94 20.04
N ALA A 232 3.99 -11.91 21.37
CA ALA A 232 3.93 -13.10 22.23
C ALA A 232 2.53 -13.76 22.25
N GLY A 233 1.83 -13.74 21.12
CA GLY A 233 0.43 -14.13 20.95
C GLY A 233 -0.50 -12.94 20.88
N LEU A 234 -1.79 -13.23 20.67
CA LEU A 234 -2.83 -12.22 20.76
C LEU A 234 -3.02 -11.83 22.24
N PRO A 235 -3.18 -10.53 22.54
CA PRO A 235 -3.39 -10.07 23.91
C PRO A 235 -4.71 -10.63 24.45
N THR A 236 -4.68 -11.19 25.65
CA THR A 236 -5.88 -11.62 26.40
C THR A 236 -5.84 -11.01 27.79
N ILE A 237 -6.97 -10.75 28.42
CA ILE A 237 -6.97 -10.17 29.77
C ILE A 237 -7.24 -11.25 30.80
N LYS A 238 -6.40 -11.31 31.84
CA LYS A 238 -6.73 -11.98 33.10
C LYS A 238 -6.48 -11.03 34.26
N ALA A 239 -7.46 -10.91 35.15
CA ALA A 239 -7.41 -10.05 36.35
C ALA A 239 -7.03 -8.57 36.07
N GLY A 240 -7.54 -7.99 34.97
CA GLY A 240 -7.31 -6.57 34.63
C GLY A 240 -5.92 -6.23 34.08
N ARG A 241 -5.10 -7.23 33.73
CA ARG A 241 -3.81 -7.06 33.06
C ARG A 241 -3.82 -7.75 31.69
N THR A 242 -3.20 -7.13 30.69
CA THR A 242 -2.95 -7.75 29.38
C THR A 242 -1.91 -8.86 29.56
N ILE A 243 -2.31 -10.10 29.32
CA ILE A 243 -1.49 -11.31 29.32
C ILE A 243 -1.39 -11.86 27.90
N TYR A 244 -0.16 -12.16 27.53
CA TYR A 244 0.19 -12.84 26.30
C TYR A 244 0.34 -14.34 26.61
N ASN A 245 -0.38 -15.18 25.86
CA ASN A 245 -0.55 -16.60 26.23
C ASN A 245 0.60 -17.51 25.79
N ILE A 246 1.54 -17.02 24.98
CA ILE A 246 2.64 -17.83 24.47
C ILE A 246 3.79 -17.85 25.46
N LYS A 247 4.32 -19.04 25.73
CA LYS A 247 5.48 -19.23 26.62
C LYS A 247 6.79 -18.93 25.86
N PRO A 248 7.85 -18.47 26.55
CA PRO A 248 9.16 -18.21 25.94
C PRO A 248 9.70 -19.35 25.06
N LYS A 249 9.58 -20.60 25.52
CA LYS A 249 10.02 -21.79 24.76
C LYS A 249 9.24 -21.99 23.46
N GLU A 250 7.92 -21.90 23.52
CA GLU A 250 7.05 -22.03 22.33
C GLU A 250 7.35 -20.94 21.30
N PHE A 251 7.61 -19.71 21.77
CA PHE A 251 8.03 -18.61 20.92
C PHE A 251 9.39 -18.87 20.25
N ALA A 252 10.35 -19.40 21.01
CA ALA A 252 11.68 -19.74 20.50
C ALA A 252 11.64 -20.89 19.48
N ASP A 253 10.80 -21.91 19.71
CA ASP A 253 10.60 -23.02 18.76
C ASP A 253 10.07 -22.51 17.41
N PHE A 254 9.13 -21.55 17.41
CA PHE A 254 8.68 -20.88 16.20
C PHE A 254 9.81 -20.12 15.50
N GLN A 255 10.57 -19.30 16.25
CA GLN A 255 11.69 -18.53 15.71
C GLN A 255 12.76 -19.43 15.07
N ARG A 256 13.07 -20.57 15.71
CA ARG A 256 13.94 -21.59 15.14
C ARG A 256 13.40 -22.12 13.82
N SER A 257 12.10 -22.46 13.76
CA SER A 257 11.48 -23.02 12.55
C SER A 257 11.58 -22.07 11.35
N ILE A 258 11.36 -20.77 11.54
CA ILE A 258 11.43 -19.79 10.44
C ILE A 258 12.87 -19.49 10.01
N VAL A 259 13.83 -19.54 10.95
CA VAL A 259 15.27 -19.45 10.63
C VAL A 259 15.70 -20.63 9.76
N GLU A 260 15.26 -21.84 10.09
CA GLU A 260 15.50 -23.04 9.30
C GLU A 260 14.83 -22.97 7.90
N LYS A 261 13.74 -22.21 7.76
CA LYS A 261 13.11 -21.93 6.46
C LYS A 261 13.86 -20.88 5.63
N GLY A 262 14.53 -19.93 6.27
CA GLY A 262 15.36 -18.95 5.58
C GLY A 262 15.39 -17.55 6.19
N VAL A 263 14.67 -17.28 7.28
CA VAL A 263 14.75 -16.01 8.02
C VAL A 263 16.16 -15.79 8.57
N ARG A 264 16.61 -14.52 8.61
CA ARG A 264 17.95 -14.14 9.09
C ARG A 264 17.94 -13.21 10.28
N ILE A 265 16.84 -12.50 10.50
CA ILE A 265 16.73 -11.52 11.57
C ILE A 265 15.50 -11.88 12.39
N VAL A 266 15.69 -12.06 13.69
CA VAL A 266 14.65 -12.50 14.62
C VAL A 266 14.67 -11.64 15.86
N GLY A 267 13.53 -11.52 16.53
CA GLY A 267 13.39 -10.80 17.79
C GLY A 267 11.96 -10.91 18.30
N GLY A 268 11.55 -9.96 19.13
CA GLY A 268 10.19 -9.91 19.66
C GLY A 268 9.53 -8.55 19.51
N CYS A 269 8.21 -8.54 19.36
CA CYS A 269 7.39 -7.32 19.44
C CYS A 269 6.56 -7.37 20.73
N CYS A 270 5.29 -6.93 20.70
CA CYS A 270 4.46 -6.76 21.89
C CYS A 270 4.32 -8.05 22.70
N GLY A 271 4.49 -7.94 24.02
CA GLY A 271 4.38 -9.06 24.96
C GLY A 271 5.68 -9.82 25.21
N THR A 272 6.73 -9.59 24.41
CA THR A 272 8.02 -10.24 24.60
C THR A 272 8.88 -9.50 25.63
N THR A 273 9.70 -10.25 26.37
CA THR A 273 10.63 -9.74 27.39
C THR A 273 12.01 -10.38 27.23
N ASP A 274 12.97 -10.02 28.08
CA ASP A 274 14.33 -10.56 28.07
C ASP A 274 14.38 -12.09 28.21
N GLU A 275 13.43 -12.69 28.93
CA GLU A 275 13.22 -14.15 28.98
C GLU A 275 12.98 -14.77 27.59
N PHE A 276 12.16 -14.14 26.75
CA PHE A 276 11.89 -14.62 25.39
C PHE A 276 13.15 -14.56 24.53
N ILE A 277 13.88 -13.44 24.61
CA ILE A 277 15.12 -13.25 23.85
C ILE A 277 16.18 -14.28 24.26
N ARG A 278 16.29 -14.57 25.57
CA ARG A 278 17.23 -15.58 26.08
C ARG A 278 16.91 -16.98 25.53
N GLU A 279 15.64 -17.36 25.47
CA GLU A 279 15.21 -18.62 24.88
C GLU A 279 15.45 -18.67 23.36
N ILE A 280 15.25 -17.56 22.63
CA ILE A 280 15.59 -17.47 21.20
C ILE A 280 17.09 -17.72 21.01
N VAL A 281 17.95 -16.99 21.74
CA VAL A 281 19.41 -17.15 21.67
C VAL A 281 19.82 -18.59 21.98
N TYR A 282 19.22 -19.21 23.00
CA TYR A 282 19.46 -20.61 23.35
C TYR A 282 19.06 -21.56 22.22
N SER A 283 17.86 -21.39 21.68
CA SER A 283 17.30 -22.27 20.64
C SER A 283 18.07 -22.24 19.30
N LEU A 284 18.82 -21.16 19.04
CA LEU A 284 19.50 -20.93 17.76
C LEU A 284 20.98 -21.30 17.74
N LYS A 285 21.58 -21.74 18.85
CA LYS A 285 23.03 -22.06 18.93
C LYS A 285 23.52 -23.04 17.87
N ASP A 286 22.70 -24.05 17.56
CA ASP A 286 23.04 -25.15 16.65
C ASP A 286 22.18 -25.13 15.37
N VAL A 287 21.60 -23.98 15.02
CA VAL A 287 20.72 -23.90 13.83
C VAL A 287 21.56 -23.85 12.55
N LYS A 288 21.19 -24.68 11.57
CA LYS A 288 21.84 -24.63 10.26
C LYS A 288 21.25 -23.51 9.42
N ILE A 289 22.05 -22.49 9.17
CA ILE A 289 21.66 -21.33 8.36
C ILE A 289 21.65 -21.74 6.88
N LYS A 290 20.51 -21.56 6.21
CA LYS A 290 20.41 -21.73 4.75
C LYS A 290 21.18 -20.60 4.06
N LYS A 291 21.66 -20.80 2.82
CA LYS A 291 22.18 -19.66 2.03
C LYS A 291 21.01 -18.86 1.47
N LEU A 292 21.13 -17.53 1.46
CA LEU A 292 20.18 -16.67 0.75
C LEU A 292 20.25 -17.00 -0.74
N LYS A 293 19.09 -17.17 -1.37
CA LYS A 293 18.98 -17.43 -2.80
C LYS A 293 18.28 -16.26 -3.45
N GLU A 294 18.90 -15.72 -4.48
CA GLU A 294 18.28 -14.71 -5.31
C GLU A 294 17.01 -15.28 -5.98
N LYS A 295 15.93 -14.52 -5.91
CA LYS A 295 14.67 -14.85 -6.55
C LYS A 295 14.58 -14.04 -7.84
N ASN A 296 14.64 -14.73 -8.98
CA ASN A 296 14.54 -14.14 -10.31
C ASN A 296 13.08 -13.89 -10.71
N ILE A 297 12.29 -13.31 -9.82
CA ILE A 297 10.86 -13.03 -10.03
C ILE A 297 10.72 -11.73 -10.82
N CYS A 298 10.14 -11.84 -12.00
CA CYS A 298 9.80 -10.72 -12.86
C CYS A 298 8.37 -10.28 -12.55
N GLY A 299 8.18 -9.06 -12.05
CA GLY A 299 6.86 -8.56 -11.69
C GLY A 299 6.83 -7.09 -11.32
N VAL A 300 5.63 -6.54 -11.41
CA VAL A 300 5.28 -5.15 -11.08
C VAL A 300 4.07 -5.11 -10.18
N CYS A 301 3.85 -4.00 -9.47
CA CYS A 301 2.77 -3.91 -8.51
C CYS A 301 2.30 -2.49 -8.26
N SER A 302 1.02 -2.36 -7.92
CA SER A 302 0.53 -1.28 -7.07
C SER A 302 0.68 -1.69 -5.59
N SER A 303 0.17 -0.86 -4.68
CA SER A 303 0.09 -1.23 -3.26
C SER A 303 -0.70 -2.51 -3.04
N THR A 304 -1.85 -2.68 -3.68
CA THR A 304 -2.81 -3.75 -3.35
C THR A 304 -2.83 -4.92 -4.34
N LYS A 305 -2.23 -4.77 -5.53
CA LYS A 305 -2.19 -5.82 -6.56
C LYS A 305 -0.80 -5.96 -7.15
N SER A 306 -0.39 -7.20 -7.36
CA SER A 306 0.88 -7.53 -8.04
C SER A 306 0.60 -8.32 -9.31
N VAL A 307 1.41 -8.09 -10.33
CA VAL A 307 1.38 -8.81 -11.61
C VAL A 307 2.74 -9.45 -11.81
N LEU A 308 2.77 -10.78 -11.70
CA LEU A 308 3.92 -11.58 -12.12
C LEU A 308 3.89 -11.71 -13.64
N ILE A 309 5.02 -11.44 -14.30
CA ILE A 309 5.15 -11.52 -15.75
C ILE A 309 5.56 -12.96 -16.13
N GLU A 310 4.66 -13.86 -15.78
CA GLU A 310 4.63 -15.27 -16.19
C GLU A 310 3.56 -15.42 -17.28
N GLY A 311 3.97 -15.92 -18.44
CA GLY A 311 3.12 -15.91 -19.64
C GLY A 311 2.83 -14.50 -20.15
N VAL A 312 1.81 -14.38 -20.99
CA VAL A 312 1.44 -13.13 -21.67
C VAL A 312 0.60 -12.23 -20.76
N LYS A 313 1.00 -10.97 -20.62
CA LYS A 313 0.30 -9.93 -19.85
C LYS A 313 -0.02 -8.70 -20.69
N ILE A 314 -1.23 -8.18 -20.55
CA ILE A 314 -1.77 -7.13 -21.42
C ILE A 314 -1.47 -5.76 -20.82
N ILE A 315 -0.87 -4.88 -21.63
CA ILE A 315 -0.69 -3.46 -21.28
C ILE A 315 -1.71 -2.63 -22.05
N GLY A 316 -2.60 -1.94 -21.34
CA GLY A 316 -3.62 -1.08 -21.94
C GLY A 316 -3.05 0.25 -22.44
N GLU A 317 -3.24 0.57 -23.73
CA GLU A 317 -2.63 1.73 -24.40
C GLU A 317 -3.49 3.02 -24.41
N ARG A 318 -4.71 2.99 -23.84
CA ARG A 318 -5.70 4.04 -24.13
C ARG A 318 -5.44 5.35 -23.38
N ILE A 319 -4.67 5.36 -22.30
CA ILE A 319 -4.30 6.58 -21.55
C ILE A 319 -3.12 7.24 -22.26
N ASN A 320 -3.40 7.77 -23.45
CA ASN A 320 -2.41 8.40 -24.32
C ASN A 320 -3.10 9.44 -25.22
N PRO A 321 -2.66 10.72 -25.21
CA PRO A 321 -3.27 11.80 -25.99
C PRO A 321 -3.01 11.72 -27.50
N THR A 322 -2.07 10.89 -27.96
CA THR A 322 -1.66 10.82 -29.36
C THR A 322 -2.83 10.44 -30.26
N GLY A 323 -3.14 11.30 -31.24
CA GLY A 323 -4.26 11.13 -32.18
C GLY A 323 -5.67 11.23 -31.57
N LYS A 324 -5.84 11.50 -30.27
CA LYS A 324 -7.14 11.51 -29.58
C LYS A 324 -7.56 12.92 -29.17
N LYS A 325 -8.45 13.54 -29.97
CA LYS A 325 -8.92 14.92 -29.73
C LYS A 325 -9.54 15.11 -28.33
N LEU A 326 -10.47 14.23 -27.94
CA LEU A 326 -11.14 14.29 -26.63
C LEU A 326 -10.17 14.15 -25.46
N PHE A 327 -9.18 13.24 -25.57
CA PHE A 327 -8.18 13.06 -24.52
C PHE A 327 -7.29 14.31 -24.37
N LYS A 328 -6.89 14.93 -25.49
CA LYS A 328 -6.14 16.20 -25.46
C LYS A 328 -6.94 17.32 -24.81
N GLU A 329 -8.23 17.43 -25.11
CA GLU A 329 -9.13 18.41 -24.48
C GLU A 329 -9.27 18.14 -22.97
N ALA A 330 -9.41 16.87 -22.57
CA ALA A 330 -9.48 16.49 -21.16
C ALA A 330 -8.22 16.89 -20.39
N LEU A 331 -7.03 16.65 -20.94
CA LEU A 331 -5.76 17.08 -20.32
C LEU A 331 -5.69 18.61 -20.17
N ARG A 332 -6.05 19.37 -21.21
CA ARG A 332 -6.04 20.84 -21.18
C ARG A 332 -7.01 21.40 -20.14
N ASN A 333 -8.19 20.81 -20.05
CA ASN A 333 -9.25 21.25 -19.13
C ASN A 333 -9.07 20.71 -17.72
N ASN A 334 -8.00 19.95 -17.44
CA ASN A 334 -7.81 19.25 -16.18
C ASN A 334 -8.95 18.28 -15.81
N ASP A 335 -9.68 17.78 -16.80
CA ASP A 335 -10.75 16.80 -16.65
C ASP A 335 -10.13 15.41 -16.45
N THR A 336 -9.96 15.04 -15.18
CA THR A 336 -9.42 13.74 -14.80
C THR A 336 -10.44 12.61 -14.93
N ASP A 337 -11.74 12.91 -14.98
CA ASP A 337 -12.77 11.87 -15.01
C ASP A 337 -12.75 11.10 -16.33
N TYR A 338 -12.51 11.80 -17.45
CA TYR A 338 -12.32 11.13 -18.74
C TYR A 338 -11.15 10.14 -18.70
N ILE A 339 -10.04 10.52 -18.07
CA ILE A 339 -8.85 9.67 -17.93
C ILE A 339 -9.16 8.46 -17.05
N LEU A 340 -9.86 8.66 -15.93
CA LEU A 340 -10.25 7.61 -15.00
C LEU A 340 -11.22 6.62 -15.64
N LYS A 341 -12.18 7.07 -16.44
CA LYS A 341 -13.08 6.18 -17.21
C LYS A 341 -12.32 5.31 -18.19
N GLU A 342 -11.37 5.89 -18.93
CA GLU A 342 -10.51 5.13 -19.84
C GLU A 342 -9.65 4.11 -19.08
N ALA A 343 -9.17 4.44 -17.89
CA ALA A 343 -8.45 3.52 -17.04
C ALA A 343 -9.34 2.36 -16.54
N ILE A 344 -10.53 2.65 -15.99
CA ILE A 344 -11.49 1.65 -15.50
C ILE A 344 -11.91 0.71 -16.65
N SER A 345 -12.29 1.28 -17.79
CA SER A 345 -12.75 0.51 -18.94
C SER A 345 -11.70 -0.49 -19.43
N GLN A 346 -10.43 -0.11 -19.45
CA GLN A 346 -9.34 -0.99 -19.87
C GLN A 346 -9.14 -2.15 -18.89
N VAL A 347 -9.20 -1.89 -17.58
CA VAL A 347 -9.08 -2.93 -16.56
C VAL A 347 -10.26 -3.91 -16.65
N GLU A 348 -11.49 -3.40 -16.81
CA GLU A 348 -12.69 -4.24 -17.00
C GLU A 348 -12.59 -5.10 -18.28
N CYS A 349 -11.89 -4.61 -19.32
CA CYS A 349 -11.64 -5.37 -20.54
C CYS A 349 -10.41 -6.31 -20.47
N GLY A 350 -9.76 -6.41 -19.30
CA GLY A 350 -8.69 -7.39 -19.05
C GLY A 350 -7.26 -6.86 -19.20
N ALA A 351 -7.03 -5.54 -19.10
CA ALA A 351 -5.68 -5.01 -18.94
C ALA A 351 -5.06 -5.47 -17.62
N ASP A 352 -3.87 -6.07 -17.69
CA ASP A 352 -3.08 -6.45 -16.50
C ASP A 352 -2.26 -5.26 -15.98
N ILE A 353 -1.87 -4.34 -16.86
CA ILE A 353 -1.06 -3.14 -16.59
C ILE A 353 -1.64 -2.00 -17.44
N LEU A 354 -1.56 -0.76 -16.98
CA LEU A 354 -1.98 0.42 -17.75
C LEU A 354 -0.78 1.26 -18.16
N ASP A 355 -0.62 1.51 -19.45
CA ASP A 355 0.31 2.52 -19.97
C ASP A 355 -0.27 3.91 -19.76
N VAL A 356 0.53 4.84 -19.24
CA VAL A 356 0.11 6.21 -18.89
C VAL A 356 1.07 7.19 -19.54
N ASN A 357 0.61 7.79 -20.65
CA ASN A 357 1.26 8.90 -21.34
C ASN A 357 0.38 10.16 -21.24
N VAL A 358 0.96 11.28 -20.82
CA VAL A 358 0.28 12.59 -20.77
C VAL A 358 0.97 13.64 -21.64
N GLY A 359 1.79 13.20 -22.60
CA GLY A 359 2.62 14.06 -23.43
C GLY A 359 1.79 14.98 -24.32
N LEU A 360 1.75 16.26 -23.97
CA LEU A 360 1.13 17.31 -24.77
C LEU A 360 1.98 18.59 -24.66
N PRO A 361 2.43 19.22 -25.77
CA PRO A 361 3.34 20.36 -25.71
C PRO A 361 2.81 21.59 -24.93
N GLU A 362 1.49 21.70 -24.81
CA GLU A 362 0.80 22.86 -24.23
C GLU A 362 0.61 22.79 -22.70
N ILE A 363 1.03 21.69 -22.05
CA ILE A 363 0.80 21.47 -20.61
C ILE A 363 2.11 21.24 -19.85
N ASP A 364 2.08 21.45 -18.53
CA ASP A 364 3.16 20.98 -17.65
C ASP A 364 3.03 19.45 -17.49
N GLU A 365 3.73 18.70 -18.34
CA GLU A 365 3.74 17.23 -18.33
C GLU A 365 4.10 16.67 -16.95
N LYS A 366 5.01 17.33 -16.22
CA LYS A 366 5.51 16.84 -14.92
C LYS A 366 4.42 16.92 -13.85
N GLU A 367 3.75 18.07 -13.71
CA GLU A 367 2.66 18.21 -12.74
C GLU A 367 1.41 17.44 -13.17
N THR A 368 1.14 17.38 -14.48
CA THR A 368 0.02 16.60 -15.02
C THR A 368 0.20 15.11 -14.77
N MET A 369 1.39 14.56 -15.06
CA MET A 369 1.70 13.13 -14.85
C MET A 369 1.55 12.76 -13.38
N LYS A 370 2.11 13.58 -12.48
CA LYS A 370 1.96 13.42 -11.03
C LYS A 370 0.49 13.39 -10.59
N LYS A 371 -0.34 14.32 -11.12
CA LYS A 371 -1.78 14.37 -10.81
C LYS A 371 -2.50 13.12 -11.32
N VAL A 372 -2.32 12.78 -12.60
CA VAL A 372 -2.96 11.61 -13.23
C VAL A 372 -2.59 10.32 -12.51
N ILE A 373 -1.32 10.12 -12.17
CA ILE A 373 -0.87 8.95 -11.41
C ILE A 373 -1.54 8.89 -10.02
N LYS A 374 -1.64 10.00 -9.28
CA LYS A 374 -2.33 10.03 -7.98
C LYS A 374 -3.83 9.68 -8.11
N GLU A 375 -4.50 10.22 -9.12
CA GLU A 375 -5.92 9.97 -9.36
C GLU A 375 -6.18 8.50 -9.76
N ILE A 376 -5.41 7.96 -10.72
CA ILE A 376 -5.58 6.56 -11.17
C ILE A 376 -5.41 5.59 -9.99
N GLN A 377 -4.36 5.78 -9.19
CA GLN A 377 -4.07 4.91 -8.03
C GLN A 377 -5.11 5.02 -6.90
N SER A 378 -5.94 6.08 -6.88
CA SER A 378 -7.01 6.20 -5.89
C SER A 378 -8.15 5.22 -6.17
N ILE A 379 -8.42 4.94 -7.45
CA ILE A 379 -9.56 4.12 -7.90
C ILE A 379 -9.13 2.71 -8.27
N ILE A 380 -7.99 2.60 -8.94
CA ILE A 380 -7.57 1.38 -9.64
C ILE A 380 -6.34 0.80 -8.94
N ASP A 381 -6.39 -0.50 -8.72
CA ASP A 381 -5.30 -1.28 -8.13
C ASP A 381 -4.32 -1.81 -9.19
N THR A 382 -4.56 -1.59 -10.47
CA THR A 382 -3.76 -2.15 -11.57
C THR A 382 -2.41 -1.43 -11.68
N PRO A 383 -1.28 -2.17 -11.81
CA PRO A 383 0.04 -1.56 -11.94
C PRO A 383 0.17 -0.66 -13.17
N LEU A 384 1.08 0.31 -13.10
CA LEU A 384 1.24 1.33 -14.15
C LEU A 384 2.59 1.19 -14.88
N GLN A 385 2.53 1.42 -16.18
CA GLN A 385 3.68 1.76 -17.02
C GLN A 385 3.67 3.27 -17.24
N ILE A 386 4.72 3.94 -16.75
CA ILE A 386 4.88 5.39 -16.85
C ILE A 386 5.59 5.68 -18.18
N ASP A 387 4.88 6.32 -19.10
CA ASP A 387 5.36 6.63 -20.44
C ASP A 387 5.71 8.13 -20.56
N SER A 388 7.01 8.42 -20.65
CA SER A 388 7.55 9.77 -20.87
C SER A 388 9.00 9.72 -21.35
N ASN A 389 9.38 10.68 -22.20
CA ASN A 389 10.77 10.87 -22.66
C ASN A 389 11.59 11.80 -21.75
N SER A 390 10.99 12.38 -20.70
CA SER A 390 11.62 13.37 -19.84
C SER A 390 12.08 12.76 -18.51
N PRO A 391 13.39 12.72 -18.20
CA PRO A 391 13.90 12.21 -16.92
C PRO A 391 13.27 12.91 -15.71
N LYS A 392 12.96 14.21 -15.81
CA LYS A 392 12.32 14.99 -14.73
C LYS A 392 10.87 14.56 -14.48
N VAL A 393 10.14 14.19 -15.54
CA VAL A 393 8.76 13.67 -15.44
C VAL A 393 8.80 12.27 -14.83
N ILE A 394 9.71 11.41 -15.32
CA ILE A 394 9.93 10.05 -14.81
C ILE A 394 10.25 10.08 -13.31
N GLU A 395 11.21 10.91 -12.88
CA GLU A 395 11.57 11.02 -11.45
C GLU A 395 10.37 11.45 -10.60
N LYS A 396 9.61 12.47 -11.03
CA LYS A 396 8.47 12.96 -10.25
C LYS A 396 7.35 11.93 -10.17
N ALA A 397 7.09 11.22 -11.27
CA ALA A 397 6.12 10.15 -11.37
C ALA A 397 6.50 8.96 -10.47
N LEU A 398 7.74 8.47 -10.56
CA LEU A 398 8.25 7.38 -9.73
C LEU A 398 8.25 7.73 -8.25
N ARG A 399 8.51 8.99 -7.88
CA ARG A 399 8.48 9.42 -6.48
C ARG A 399 7.09 9.27 -5.86
N VAL A 400 6.02 9.55 -6.61
CA VAL A 400 4.63 9.50 -6.12
C VAL A 400 3.89 8.19 -6.40
N TYR A 401 4.49 7.29 -7.16
CA TYR A 401 3.90 5.98 -7.46
C TYR A 401 3.99 5.05 -6.23
N ASN A 402 2.89 4.42 -5.83
CA ASN A 402 2.80 3.51 -4.70
C ASN A 402 2.88 2.05 -5.18
N GLY A 403 4.11 1.57 -5.34
CA GLY A 403 4.43 0.23 -5.82
C GLY A 403 5.66 0.21 -6.71
N LYS A 404 5.76 -0.82 -7.56
CA LYS A 404 6.82 -1.01 -8.57
C LYS A 404 6.26 -0.82 -9.99
N ALA A 405 6.62 0.28 -10.64
CA ALA A 405 6.18 0.62 -12.00
C ALA A 405 7.10 0.07 -13.08
N ILE A 406 6.64 0.12 -14.33
CA ILE A 406 7.47 0.04 -15.54
C ILE A 406 7.73 1.47 -16.03
N VAL A 407 8.95 1.79 -16.45
CA VAL A 407 9.25 3.04 -17.15
C VAL A 407 9.40 2.77 -18.65
N ASN A 408 8.59 3.44 -19.44
CA ASN A 408 8.63 3.47 -20.89
C ASN A 408 9.13 4.87 -21.33
N SER A 409 10.37 5.05 -21.73
CA SER A 409 11.42 4.05 -21.96
C SER A 409 12.82 4.65 -21.89
N VAL A 410 13.83 3.81 -22.10
CA VAL A 410 15.17 4.19 -22.52
C VAL A 410 15.44 3.71 -23.95
N ASN A 411 16.47 4.24 -24.59
CA ASN A 411 16.94 3.78 -25.90
C ASN A 411 18.47 3.54 -25.86
N GLY A 412 19.08 3.21 -26.99
CA GLY A 412 20.51 2.91 -27.11
C GLY A 412 21.44 4.13 -27.01
N GLU A 413 20.92 5.35 -26.90
CA GLU A 413 21.74 6.56 -26.74
C GLU A 413 22.33 6.62 -25.33
N ASP A 414 23.65 6.83 -25.22
CA ASP A 414 24.33 6.84 -23.92
C ASP A 414 23.79 7.92 -22.99
N LYS A 415 23.44 9.09 -23.55
CA LYS A 415 22.84 10.19 -22.77
C LYS A 415 21.50 9.82 -22.16
N VAL A 416 20.66 9.04 -22.84
CA VAL A 416 19.36 8.63 -22.29
C VAL A 416 19.57 7.59 -21.20
N LEU A 417 20.44 6.60 -21.44
CA LEU A 417 20.78 5.57 -20.47
C LEU A 417 21.36 6.17 -19.18
N ASP A 418 22.33 7.08 -19.29
CA ASP A 418 23.01 7.70 -18.16
C ASP A 418 22.08 8.60 -17.31
N ASN A 419 21.03 9.16 -17.91
CA ASN A 419 20.06 10.00 -17.19
C ASN A 419 18.91 9.21 -16.57
N VAL A 420 18.47 8.11 -17.20
CA VAL A 420 17.26 7.38 -16.78
C VAL A 420 17.59 6.17 -15.92
N LEU A 421 18.61 5.36 -16.25
CA LEU A 421 18.94 4.15 -15.48
C LEU A 421 19.24 4.42 -14.00
N PRO A 422 19.91 5.52 -13.59
CA PRO A 422 20.05 5.86 -12.18
C PRO A 422 18.70 6.05 -11.47
N LEU A 423 17.70 6.63 -12.16
CA LEU A 423 16.35 6.81 -11.62
C LEU A 423 15.64 5.46 -11.46
N ILE A 424 15.76 4.58 -12.47
CA ILE A 424 15.22 3.20 -12.40
C ILE A 424 15.78 2.48 -11.18
N LYS A 425 17.11 2.55 -10.99
CA LYS A 425 17.78 1.94 -9.85
C LYS A 425 17.34 2.55 -8.52
N LYS A 426 17.23 3.87 -8.44
CA LYS A 426 16.85 4.63 -7.23
C LYS A 426 15.44 4.26 -6.73
N TYR A 427 14.48 4.14 -7.65
CA TYR A 427 13.08 3.88 -7.31
C TYR A 427 12.66 2.40 -7.43
N GLY A 428 13.57 1.53 -7.89
CA GLY A 428 13.31 0.10 -8.02
C GLY A 428 12.35 -0.28 -9.13
N ALA A 429 12.23 0.54 -10.17
CA ALA A 429 11.31 0.32 -11.28
C ALA A 429 11.84 -0.74 -12.27
N ALA A 430 10.95 -1.29 -13.09
CA ALA A 430 11.33 -1.98 -14.31
C ALA A 430 11.50 -0.97 -15.46
N VAL A 431 12.22 -1.33 -16.52
CA VAL A 431 12.51 -0.42 -17.64
C VAL A 431 12.32 -1.10 -18.99
N VAL A 432 11.72 -0.36 -19.93
CA VAL A 432 11.61 -0.73 -21.34
C VAL A 432 12.77 -0.11 -22.11
N GLY A 433 13.54 -0.95 -22.81
CA GLY A 433 14.61 -0.54 -23.73
C GLY A 433 14.16 -0.65 -25.17
N LEU A 434 14.06 0.49 -25.86
CA LEU A 434 13.76 0.55 -27.29
C LEU A 434 15.01 0.26 -28.11
N THR A 435 14.92 -0.64 -29.10
CA THR A 435 16.07 -0.98 -29.97
C THR A 435 16.30 0.07 -31.06
N LEU A 436 16.56 1.31 -30.66
CA LEU A 436 16.96 2.44 -31.51
C LEU A 436 18.10 3.22 -30.83
N ASP A 437 18.89 3.94 -31.60
CA ASP A 437 19.97 4.81 -31.09
C ASP A 437 20.05 6.12 -31.90
N ASP A 438 21.16 6.86 -31.78
CA ASP A 438 21.40 8.11 -32.52
C ASP A 438 21.30 7.97 -34.05
N LYS A 439 21.44 6.74 -34.58
CA LYS A 439 21.32 6.45 -36.02
C LYS A 439 19.89 6.08 -36.41
N GLY A 440 18.95 6.12 -35.47
CA GLY A 440 17.56 5.74 -35.65
C GLY A 440 17.31 4.25 -35.42
N ILE A 441 16.29 3.72 -36.11
CA ILE A 441 15.83 2.34 -35.95
C ILE A 441 16.58 1.45 -36.95
N PRO A 442 17.35 0.43 -36.51
CA PRO A 442 17.98 -0.50 -37.43
C PRO A 442 16.96 -1.32 -38.22
N LYS A 443 17.27 -1.62 -39.48
CA LYS A 443 16.40 -2.43 -40.34
C LYS A 443 16.46 -3.91 -40.00
N LYS A 444 17.65 -4.43 -39.69
CA LYS A 444 17.89 -5.87 -39.47
C LYS A 444 17.72 -6.28 -38.01
N ALA A 445 17.18 -7.48 -37.81
CA ALA A 445 16.98 -8.05 -36.48
C ALA A 445 18.28 -8.17 -35.66
N GLU A 446 19.39 -8.54 -36.28
CA GLU A 446 20.68 -8.69 -35.60
C GLU A 446 21.25 -7.35 -35.11
N GLU A 447 20.95 -6.26 -35.81
CA GLU A 447 21.37 -4.91 -35.40
C GLU A 447 20.53 -4.41 -34.23
N ARG A 448 19.22 -4.70 -34.23
CA ARG A 448 18.34 -4.44 -33.08
C ARG A 448 18.79 -5.22 -31.84
N LEU A 449 19.21 -6.48 -32.02
CA LEU A 449 19.78 -7.29 -30.94
C LEU A 449 21.03 -6.65 -30.32
N LYS A 450 21.94 -6.09 -31.12
CA LYS A 450 23.14 -5.40 -30.62
C LYS A 450 22.79 -4.18 -29.76
N ILE A 451 21.77 -3.42 -30.15
CA ILE A 451 21.29 -2.30 -29.32
C ILE A 451 20.67 -2.83 -28.02
N ALA A 452 19.86 -3.89 -28.09
CA ALA A 452 19.30 -4.53 -26.90
C ALA A 452 20.40 -5.03 -25.94
N GLU A 453 21.47 -5.64 -26.46
CA GLU A 453 22.66 -6.05 -25.69
C GLU A 453 23.30 -4.87 -24.97
N LYS A 454 23.50 -3.75 -25.67
CA LYS A 454 24.03 -2.50 -25.09
C LYS A 454 23.16 -2.03 -23.92
N ILE A 455 21.84 -1.93 -24.13
CA ILE A 455 20.89 -1.46 -23.10
C ILE A 455 20.91 -2.39 -21.88
N VAL A 456 20.84 -3.71 -22.11
CA VAL A 456 20.85 -4.70 -21.01
C VAL A 456 22.16 -4.62 -20.22
N ASN A 457 23.31 -4.55 -20.90
CA ASN A 457 24.60 -4.47 -20.22
C ASN A 457 24.73 -3.19 -19.40
N LYS A 458 24.31 -2.05 -19.95
CA LYS A 458 24.27 -0.77 -19.22
C LYS A 458 23.35 -0.81 -18.00
N ALA A 459 22.16 -1.37 -18.13
CA ALA A 459 21.25 -1.54 -17.00
C ALA A 459 21.87 -2.45 -15.90
N LEU A 460 22.55 -3.53 -16.28
CA LEU A 460 23.28 -4.40 -15.35
C LEU A 460 24.42 -3.67 -14.63
N GLU A 461 25.18 -2.81 -15.33
CA GLU A 461 26.23 -1.96 -14.74
C GLU A 461 25.68 -1.04 -13.63
N HIS A 462 24.46 -0.52 -13.81
CA HIS A 462 23.74 0.25 -12.78
C HIS A 462 23.10 -0.61 -11.68
N GLY A 463 23.25 -1.94 -11.73
CA GLY A 463 22.68 -2.87 -10.76
C GLY A 463 21.18 -3.10 -10.91
N ILE A 464 20.64 -2.89 -12.12
CA ILE A 464 19.27 -3.28 -12.51
C ILE A 464 19.36 -4.71 -13.05
N LYS A 465 18.53 -5.60 -12.52
CA LYS A 465 18.59 -7.04 -12.83
C LYS A 465 17.85 -7.34 -14.12
N ARG A 466 18.23 -8.40 -14.83
CA ARG A 466 17.54 -8.86 -16.06
C ARG A 466 16.03 -9.06 -15.89
N LYS A 467 15.59 -9.45 -14.69
CA LYS A 467 14.16 -9.61 -14.33
C LYS A 467 13.36 -8.31 -14.40
N ASP A 468 14.03 -7.17 -14.44
CA ASP A 468 13.44 -5.81 -14.45
C ASP A 468 13.72 -5.06 -15.76
N ILE A 469 14.23 -5.75 -16.79
CA ILE A 469 14.53 -5.16 -18.10
C ILE A 469 13.63 -5.81 -19.16
N PHE A 470 12.90 -4.99 -19.90
CA PHE A 470 12.05 -5.39 -21.02
C PHE A 470 12.57 -4.75 -22.30
N ILE A 471 12.52 -5.47 -23.41
CA ILE A 471 13.03 -4.96 -24.70
C ILE A 471 11.90 -4.83 -25.69
N ASP A 472 11.79 -3.62 -26.27
CA ASP A 472 10.91 -3.33 -27.40
C ASP A 472 11.73 -3.31 -28.69
N CYS A 473 11.47 -4.30 -29.55
CA CYS A 473 12.14 -4.45 -30.84
C CYS A 473 11.58 -3.52 -31.94
N LEU A 474 10.67 -2.62 -31.57
CA LEU A 474 10.02 -1.61 -32.38
C LEU A 474 9.16 -2.17 -33.52
N VAL A 475 7.87 -1.86 -33.44
CA VAL A 475 6.92 -2.15 -34.52
C VAL A 475 6.88 -0.96 -35.48
N LEU A 476 7.23 -1.21 -36.73
CA LEU A 476 7.18 -0.23 -37.82
C LEU A 476 5.87 -0.35 -38.60
N THR A 477 5.49 0.73 -39.30
CA THR A 477 4.23 0.79 -40.04
C THR A 477 4.33 -0.01 -41.34
N ALA A 478 3.48 -1.03 -41.50
CA ALA A 478 3.53 -1.92 -42.67
C ALA A 478 3.28 -1.19 -43.99
N SER A 479 2.53 -0.07 -43.97
CA SER A 479 2.26 0.78 -45.13
C SER A 479 3.50 1.44 -45.71
N ALA A 480 4.51 1.72 -44.89
CA ALA A 480 5.73 2.44 -45.29
C ALA A 480 6.96 1.53 -45.30
N GLN A 481 7.01 0.53 -44.42
CA GLN A 481 8.20 -0.26 -44.11
C GLN A 481 7.87 -1.76 -44.05
N GLN A 482 7.19 -2.27 -45.08
CA GLN A 482 6.66 -3.65 -45.10
C GLN A 482 7.75 -4.72 -44.91
N GLU A 483 8.94 -4.54 -45.49
CA GLU A 483 10.07 -5.48 -45.36
C GLU A 483 10.56 -5.59 -43.90
N ASP A 484 10.45 -4.52 -43.13
CA ASP A 484 10.96 -4.47 -41.75
C ASP A 484 10.02 -5.16 -40.74
N VAL A 485 8.78 -5.49 -41.13
CA VAL A 485 7.78 -6.16 -40.27
C VAL A 485 8.27 -7.55 -39.84
N GLY A 486 8.81 -8.33 -40.79
CA GLY A 486 9.37 -9.65 -40.49
C GLY A 486 10.62 -9.56 -39.62
N GLU A 487 11.41 -8.49 -39.77
CA GLU A 487 12.61 -8.25 -38.96
C GLU A 487 12.27 -7.93 -37.50
N THR A 488 11.16 -7.23 -37.22
CA THR A 488 10.67 -7.06 -35.84
C THR A 488 10.42 -8.41 -35.15
N LEU A 489 9.73 -9.34 -35.82
CA LEU A 489 9.40 -10.66 -35.25
C LEU A 489 10.65 -11.53 -35.02
N LYS A 490 11.58 -11.50 -35.97
CA LYS A 490 12.89 -12.15 -35.82
C LYS A 490 13.67 -11.55 -34.64
N ALA A 491 13.67 -10.23 -34.49
CA ALA A 491 14.35 -9.54 -33.39
C ALA A 491 13.77 -9.95 -32.02
N VAL A 492 12.44 -10.04 -31.88
CA VAL A 492 11.79 -10.53 -30.66
C VAL A 492 12.29 -11.93 -30.29
N THR A 493 12.33 -12.83 -31.28
CA THR A 493 12.83 -14.21 -31.09
C THR A 493 14.30 -14.19 -30.63
N LEU A 494 15.16 -13.43 -31.32
CA LEU A 494 16.58 -13.32 -30.99
C LEU A 494 16.81 -12.75 -29.59
N VAL A 495 16.12 -11.69 -29.21
CA VAL A 495 16.22 -11.09 -27.88
C VAL A 495 15.82 -12.08 -26.79
N LYS A 496 14.73 -12.81 -27.01
CA LYS A 496 14.23 -13.84 -26.09
C LYS A 496 15.26 -14.94 -25.87
N GLU A 497 15.83 -15.47 -26.95
CA GLU A 497 16.78 -16.58 -26.93
C GLU A 497 18.17 -16.17 -26.38
N LYS A 498 18.66 -14.98 -26.75
CA LYS A 498 20.05 -14.58 -26.48
C LYS A 498 20.21 -13.81 -25.17
N LEU A 499 19.25 -12.96 -24.82
CA LEU A 499 19.37 -12.06 -23.67
C LEU A 499 18.62 -12.55 -22.43
N ASN A 500 17.68 -13.48 -22.62
CA ASN A 500 16.83 -14.03 -21.56
C ASN A 500 16.15 -12.92 -20.73
N VAL A 501 15.63 -11.91 -21.43
CA VAL A 501 14.81 -10.82 -20.90
C VAL A 501 13.40 -10.94 -21.46
N LYS A 502 12.44 -10.21 -20.87
CA LYS A 502 11.08 -10.17 -21.42
C LYS A 502 11.01 -9.20 -22.60
N THR A 503 10.07 -9.45 -23.50
CA THR A 503 9.83 -8.63 -24.68
C THR A 503 8.48 -7.92 -24.56
N ILE A 504 8.44 -6.70 -25.08
CA ILE A 504 7.28 -5.80 -25.02
C ILE A 504 7.12 -5.15 -26.39
N LEU A 505 5.91 -4.96 -26.90
CA LEU A 505 5.70 -4.33 -28.20
C LEU A 505 4.39 -3.54 -28.26
N GLY A 506 4.47 -2.33 -28.83
CA GLY A 506 3.32 -1.57 -29.32
C GLY A 506 2.70 -2.18 -30.57
N VAL A 507 1.86 -3.20 -30.42
CA VAL A 507 1.31 -3.96 -31.58
C VAL A 507 0.42 -3.11 -32.47
N SER A 508 -0.21 -2.05 -31.95
CA SER A 508 -1.11 -1.17 -32.70
C SER A 508 -0.42 -0.32 -33.77
N ASN A 509 0.91 -0.19 -33.71
CA ASN A 509 1.68 0.64 -34.63
C ASN A 509 1.75 0.04 -36.04
N ILE A 510 1.64 -1.27 -36.18
CA ILE A 510 1.80 -2.00 -37.45
C ILE A 510 0.87 -1.50 -38.56
N SER A 511 -0.34 -1.07 -38.19
CA SER A 511 -1.44 -0.80 -39.11
C SER A 511 -1.64 0.67 -39.47
N PHE A 512 -0.79 1.60 -38.98
CA PHE A 512 -0.97 3.02 -39.30
C PHE A 512 -0.97 3.25 -40.82
N GLY A 513 -1.94 4.05 -41.30
CA GLY A 513 -2.11 4.37 -42.71
C GLY A 513 -2.80 3.29 -43.56
N LEU A 514 -3.22 2.15 -42.99
CA LEU A 514 -3.90 1.08 -43.73
C LEU A 514 -5.40 0.98 -43.39
N PRO A 515 -6.26 0.58 -44.35
CA PRO A 515 -7.65 0.25 -44.07
C PRO A 515 -7.76 -1.05 -43.26
N ASN A 516 -8.89 -1.24 -42.58
CA ASN A 516 -9.15 -2.43 -41.73
C ASN A 516 -7.99 -2.75 -40.76
N ARG A 517 -7.52 -1.71 -40.05
CA ARG A 517 -6.40 -1.79 -39.11
C ARG A 517 -6.52 -2.94 -38.12
N GLU A 518 -7.74 -3.23 -37.68
CA GLU A 518 -8.03 -4.29 -36.75
C GLU A 518 -7.56 -5.66 -37.23
N LEU A 519 -7.82 -6.03 -38.49
CA LEU A 519 -7.41 -7.32 -39.03
C LEU A 519 -5.88 -7.47 -39.04
N ILE A 520 -5.18 -6.39 -39.39
CA ILE A 520 -3.71 -6.37 -39.42
C ILE A 520 -3.15 -6.48 -38.00
N ASN A 521 -3.68 -5.69 -37.05
CA ASN A 521 -3.26 -5.75 -35.65
C ASN A 521 -3.46 -7.15 -35.04
N LYS A 522 -4.60 -7.79 -35.32
CA LYS A 522 -4.93 -9.15 -34.85
C LYS A 522 -3.95 -10.19 -35.40
N THR A 523 -3.72 -10.15 -36.70
CA THR A 523 -2.79 -11.09 -37.37
C THR A 523 -1.37 -10.90 -36.85
N PHE A 524 -0.90 -9.65 -36.75
CA PHE A 524 0.43 -9.33 -36.25
C PHE A 524 0.59 -9.69 -34.77
N LEU A 525 -0.43 -9.51 -33.94
CA LEU A 525 -0.41 -9.94 -32.54
C LEU A 525 -0.19 -11.45 -32.45
N ALA A 526 -0.95 -12.27 -33.18
CA ALA A 526 -0.77 -13.72 -33.18
C ALA A 526 0.65 -14.14 -33.60
N MET A 527 1.20 -13.50 -34.64
CA MET A 527 2.58 -13.74 -35.09
C MET A 527 3.62 -13.31 -34.03
N SER A 528 3.37 -12.19 -33.34
CA SER A 528 4.27 -11.67 -32.30
C SER A 528 4.28 -12.55 -31.06
N LEU A 529 3.12 -13.05 -30.63
CA LEU A 529 3.00 -14.00 -29.52
C LEU A 529 3.80 -15.27 -29.81
N GLN A 530 3.63 -15.85 -31.00
CA GLN A 530 4.41 -17.02 -31.44
C GLN A 530 5.92 -16.75 -31.49
N SER A 531 6.33 -15.52 -31.77
CA SER A 531 7.74 -15.10 -31.79
C SER A 531 8.33 -14.88 -30.39
N GLY A 532 7.52 -14.97 -29.33
CA GLY A 532 7.95 -14.86 -27.94
C GLY A 532 7.64 -13.53 -27.25
N LEU A 533 6.64 -12.77 -27.73
CA LEU A 533 6.14 -11.55 -27.08
C LEU A 533 5.50 -11.84 -25.71
N ASP A 534 6.00 -11.22 -24.63
CA ASP A 534 5.41 -11.36 -23.29
C ASP A 534 4.37 -10.26 -22.97
N LEU A 535 4.63 -9.02 -23.42
CA LEU A 535 3.89 -7.83 -23.01
C LEU A 535 3.38 -7.06 -24.25
N PRO A 536 2.25 -7.43 -24.85
CA PRO A 536 1.62 -6.60 -25.87
C PRO A 536 1.03 -5.32 -25.26
N ILE A 537 1.46 -4.16 -25.76
CA ILE A 537 0.78 -2.88 -25.56
C ILE A 537 -0.29 -2.75 -26.64
N LEU A 538 -1.56 -2.79 -26.23
CA LEU A 538 -2.72 -2.81 -27.13
C LEU A 538 -3.96 -2.16 -26.50
N ASN A 539 -5.00 -1.97 -27.31
CA ASN A 539 -6.31 -1.57 -26.84
C ASN A 539 -7.11 -2.79 -26.33
N PRO A 540 -7.29 -2.96 -25.01
CA PRO A 540 -7.99 -4.12 -24.45
C PRO A 540 -9.50 -4.11 -24.75
N ASN A 541 -10.07 -2.95 -25.10
CA ASN A 541 -11.48 -2.84 -25.46
C ASN A 541 -11.78 -3.51 -26.82
N ASN A 542 -10.76 -3.89 -27.59
CA ASN A 542 -10.95 -4.72 -28.78
C ASN A 542 -11.08 -6.19 -28.36
N LYS A 543 -12.32 -6.68 -28.27
CA LYS A 543 -12.64 -8.06 -27.86
C LYS A 543 -11.86 -9.11 -28.63
N GLU A 544 -11.67 -8.93 -29.94
CA GLU A 544 -10.95 -9.91 -30.76
C GLU A 544 -9.46 -10.00 -30.42
N MET A 545 -8.81 -8.88 -30.06
CA MET A 545 -7.43 -8.90 -29.57
C MET A 545 -7.33 -9.71 -28.27
N ILE A 546 -8.29 -9.53 -27.37
CA ILE A 546 -8.38 -10.29 -26.12
C ILE A 546 -8.65 -11.78 -26.40
N ASN A 547 -9.50 -12.10 -27.38
CA ASN A 547 -9.80 -13.47 -27.78
C ASN A 547 -8.56 -14.21 -28.30
N ILE A 548 -7.74 -13.54 -29.11
CA ILE A 548 -6.46 -14.08 -29.60
C ILE A 548 -5.52 -14.43 -28.44
N ILE A 549 -5.43 -13.55 -27.43
CA ILE A 549 -4.56 -13.79 -26.27
C ILE A 549 -5.06 -14.96 -25.43
N ASN A 550 -6.36 -15.07 -25.20
CA ASN A 550 -6.93 -16.19 -24.44
C ASN A 550 -6.74 -17.51 -25.20
N ALA A 551 -6.96 -17.51 -26.51
CA ALA A 551 -6.70 -18.68 -27.35
C ALA A 551 -5.21 -19.06 -27.34
N TYR A 552 -4.32 -18.08 -27.47
CA TYR A 552 -2.87 -18.29 -27.35
C TYR A 552 -2.49 -18.89 -26.00
N LYS A 553 -3.05 -18.40 -24.89
CA LYS A 553 -2.80 -18.94 -23.55
C LYS A 553 -3.17 -20.42 -23.43
N VAL A 554 -4.25 -20.86 -24.08
CA VAL A 554 -4.60 -22.29 -24.16
C VAL A 554 -3.56 -23.05 -24.98
N LEU A 555 -3.28 -22.58 -26.20
CA LEU A 555 -2.38 -23.24 -27.15
C LEU A 555 -0.93 -23.32 -26.63
N ASN A 556 -0.49 -22.32 -25.87
CA ASN A 556 0.85 -22.23 -25.28
C ASN A 556 0.93 -22.87 -23.88
N ASN A 557 -0.12 -23.57 -23.43
CA ASN A 557 -0.19 -24.24 -22.13
C ASN A 557 0.02 -23.29 -20.92
N GLU A 558 -0.39 -22.03 -21.06
CA GLU A 558 -0.47 -21.05 -19.97
C GLU A 558 -1.79 -21.18 -19.20
N ASP A 559 -2.89 -21.49 -19.90
CA ASP A 559 -4.21 -21.79 -19.31
C ASP A 559 -4.39 -23.31 -19.17
N LYS A 560 -3.88 -23.86 -18.06
CA LYS A 560 -3.90 -25.32 -17.82
C LYS A 560 -5.32 -25.86 -17.80
N GLY A 561 -5.59 -26.84 -18.66
CA GLY A 561 -6.92 -27.43 -18.81
C GLY A 561 -7.95 -26.49 -19.47
N ALA A 562 -7.49 -25.38 -20.06
CA ALA A 562 -8.32 -24.34 -20.65
C ALA A 562 -9.39 -23.78 -19.68
N ALA A 563 -9.10 -23.77 -18.37
CA ALA A 563 -10.09 -23.45 -17.34
C ALA A 563 -10.64 -22.02 -17.49
N ASN A 564 -9.75 -21.03 -17.64
CA ASN A 564 -10.17 -19.64 -17.80
C ASN A 564 -10.88 -19.41 -19.14
N TYR A 565 -10.40 -20.09 -20.19
CA TYR A 565 -11.02 -20.03 -21.51
C TYR A 565 -12.45 -20.59 -21.48
N ILE A 566 -12.65 -21.77 -20.89
CA ILE A 566 -13.98 -22.38 -20.75
C ILE A 566 -14.90 -21.48 -19.94
N GLU A 567 -14.46 -20.99 -18.78
CA GLU A 567 -15.26 -20.08 -17.94
C GLU A 567 -15.74 -18.85 -18.73
N LYS A 568 -14.85 -18.26 -19.53
CA LYS A 568 -15.13 -17.03 -20.28
C LYS A 568 -16.03 -17.25 -21.50
N TYR A 569 -15.83 -18.34 -22.24
CA TYR A 569 -16.48 -18.56 -23.55
C TYR A 569 -17.67 -19.51 -23.52
N THR A 570 -17.94 -20.21 -22.41
CA THR A 570 -19.09 -21.14 -22.30
C THR A 570 -20.43 -20.43 -22.55
N ASN A 571 -20.58 -19.18 -22.08
CA ASN A 571 -21.82 -18.41 -22.25
C ASN A 571 -21.96 -17.74 -23.64
N GLU A 572 -20.88 -17.61 -24.41
CA GLU A 572 -20.93 -17.06 -25.77
C GLU A 572 -21.48 -18.07 -26.78
N ILE A 573 -21.30 -19.37 -26.53
CA ILE A 573 -21.84 -20.45 -27.37
C ILE A 573 -23.37 -20.52 -27.30
N SER A 574 -23.98 -20.00 -26.22
CA SER A 574 -25.43 -20.01 -25.99
C SER A 574 -26.20 -18.75 -26.45
N ASN A 575 -25.52 -17.66 -26.80
CA ASN A 575 -26.16 -16.41 -27.21
C ASN A 575 -25.53 -15.84 -28.49
N SER A 576 -25.85 -16.45 -29.62
CA SER A 576 -25.71 -15.80 -30.91
C SER A 576 -26.92 -14.92 -31.19
N GLU A 577 -26.99 -13.71 -30.59
CA GLU A 577 -27.69 -12.55 -31.17
C GLU A 577 -27.46 -11.25 -30.34
N GLU A 578 -27.20 -10.17 -31.10
CA GLU A 578 -27.18 -8.75 -30.73
C GLU A 578 -26.13 -8.22 -29.71
N VAL A 579 -25.00 -7.73 -30.25
CA VAL A 579 -24.18 -6.70 -29.60
C VAL A 579 -24.94 -5.38 -29.66
N LYS A 580 -25.75 -5.08 -28.63
CA LYS A 580 -26.18 -3.71 -28.36
C LYS A 580 -25.01 -2.91 -27.82
N THR A 581 -24.55 -1.93 -28.60
CA THR A 581 -23.72 -0.82 -28.15
C THR A 581 -24.48 -0.03 -27.09
N GLN A 582 -24.36 -0.43 -25.82
CA GLN A 582 -24.78 0.41 -24.70
C GLN A 582 -23.82 1.60 -24.63
N LYS A 583 -24.32 2.78 -25.00
CA LYS A 583 -23.83 4.03 -24.39
C LYS A 583 -23.98 3.84 -22.88
N SER A 584 -22.87 3.81 -22.16
CA SER A 584 -22.82 3.64 -20.71
C SER A 584 -23.51 4.82 -20.03
N ASN A 585 -24.81 4.72 -19.80
CA ASN A 585 -25.55 5.64 -18.93
C ASN A 585 -25.55 5.02 -17.54
N LEU A 586 -24.41 5.09 -16.85
CA LEU A 586 -24.24 4.49 -15.51
C LEU A 586 -25.34 5.01 -14.57
N THR A 587 -25.88 4.10 -13.76
CA THR A 587 -26.81 4.43 -12.66
C THR A 587 -26.05 5.15 -11.54
N LEU A 588 -26.76 5.90 -10.68
CA LEU A 588 -26.13 6.58 -9.54
C LEU A 588 -25.47 5.56 -8.60
N LYS A 589 -26.12 4.40 -8.38
CA LYS A 589 -25.53 3.27 -7.66
C LYS A 589 -24.19 2.83 -8.25
N GLU A 590 -24.10 2.60 -9.56
CA GLU A 590 -22.85 2.19 -10.22
C GLU A 590 -21.76 3.25 -10.15
N ILE A 591 -22.11 4.53 -10.31
CA ILE A 591 -21.19 5.67 -10.19
C ILE A 591 -20.55 5.71 -8.80
N VAL A 592 -21.35 5.46 -7.74
CA VAL A 592 -20.88 5.37 -6.35
C VAL A 592 -19.96 4.18 -6.15
N ILE A 593 -20.35 2.99 -6.62
CA ILE A 593 -19.54 1.77 -6.50
C ILE A 593 -18.18 1.93 -7.22
N LYS A 594 -18.17 2.62 -8.36
CA LYS A 594 -16.94 2.90 -9.15
C LYS A 594 -16.14 4.11 -8.66
N GLY A 595 -16.65 4.89 -7.71
CA GLY A 595 -15.91 6.01 -7.12
C GLY A 595 -15.76 7.25 -8.01
N ILE A 596 -16.69 7.50 -8.94
CA ILE A 596 -16.61 8.60 -9.94
C ILE A 596 -17.30 9.87 -9.39
N LYS A 597 -16.51 10.82 -8.87
CA LYS A 597 -16.99 11.93 -8.02
C LYS A 597 -17.89 12.95 -8.71
N GLU A 598 -17.49 13.52 -9.86
CA GLU A 598 -18.24 14.63 -10.48
C GLU A 598 -19.50 14.16 -11.23
N GLU A 599 -19.48 12.93 -11.77
CA GLU A 599 -20.68 12.32 -12.35
C GLU A 599 -21.77 12.11 -11.31
N SER A 600 -21.39 11.75 -10.07
CA SER A 600 -22.34 11.55 -8.97
C SER A 600 -23.14 12.81 -8.70
N TYR A 601 -22.50 13.98 -8.69
CA TYR A 601 -23.18 15.25 -8.50
C TYR A 601 -24.19 15.54 -9.62
N SER A 602 -23.75 15.40 -10.88
CA SER A 602 -24.58 15.69 -12.05
C SER A 602 -25.76 14.72 -12.16
N LYS A 603 -25.51 13.42 -12.01
CA LYS A 603 -26.53 12.36 -12.06
C LYS A 603 -27.55 12.51 -10.92
N THR A 604 -27.09 12.91 -9.73
CA THR A 604 -27.98 13.19 -8.61
C THR A 604 -28.89 14.38 -8.90
N LYS A 605 -28.38 15.47 -9.49
CA LYS A 605 -29.21 16.61 -9.93
C LYS A 605 -30.26 16.22 -10.97
N ASP A 606 -29.92 15.32 -11.89
CA ASP A 606 -30.89 14.83 -12.87
C ASP A 606 -31.97 13.96 -12.23
N LEU A 607 -31.61 13.03 -11.32
CA LEU A 607 -32.57 12.20 -10.60
C LEU A 607 -33.50 13.01 -9.68
N LEU A 608 -33.00 14.10 -9.09
CA LEU A 608 -33.78 15.02 -8.25
C LEU A 608 -34.87 15.79 -9.01
N LYS A 609 -34.91 15.72 -10.35
CA LYS A 609 -36.02 16.29 -11.14
C LYS A 609 -37.29 15.46 -11.02
N ASP A 610 -37.14 14.14 -10.89
CA ASP A 610 -38.25 13.18 -11.00
C ASP A 610 -38.46 12.35 -9.72
N ARG A 611 -37.51 12.36 -8.77
CA ARG A 611 -37.56 11.59 -7.52
C ARG A 611 -37.30 12.46 -6.29
N SER A 612 -37.86 12.07 -5.15
CA SER A 612 -37.61 12.72 -3.86
C SER A 612 -36.22 12.42 -3.32
N GLU A 613 -35.68 13.33 -2.50
CA GLU A 613 -34.37 13.22 -1.87
C GLU A 613 -34.24 11.94 -1.05
N LEU A 614 -35.28 11.63 -0.28
CA LEU A 614 -35.33 10.43 0.57
C LEU A 614 -35.34 9.14 -0.26
N SER A 615 -36.00 9.13 -1.42
CA SER A 615 -36.00 7.98 -2.34
C SER A 615 -34.60 7.75 -2.90
N ILE A 616 -33.92 8.80 -3.39
CA ILE A 616 -32.54 8.69 -3.90
C ILE A 616 -31.57 8.20 -2.81
N ILE A 617 -31.71 8.71 -1.58
CA ILE A 617 -30.88 8.27 -0.46
C ILE A 617 -31.11 6.79 -0.12
N ASN A 618 -32.37 6.38 0.03
CA ASN A 618 -32.70 5.03 0.51
C ASN A 618 -32.61 3.95 -0.56
N GLU A 619 -32.84 4.28 -1.84
CA GLU A 619 -32.91 3.31 -2.94
C GLU A 619 -31.63 3.24 -3.78
N GLU A 620 -30.83 4.32 -3.85
CA GLU A 620 -29.60 4.36 -4.66
C GLU A 620 -28.35 4.45 -3.77
N LEU A 621 -28.26 5.47 -2.90
CA LEU A 621 -27.02 5.76 -2.15
C LEU A 621 -26.74 4.76 -1.02
N ILE A 622 -27.73 4.46 -0.18
CA ILE A 622 -27.57 3.48 0.92
C ILE A 622 -27.28 2.08 0.37
N PRO A 623 -28.02 1.55 -0.62
CA PRO A 623 -27.70 0.25 -1.19
C PRO A 623 -26.34 0.19 -1.88
N ALA A 624 -25.88 1.29 -2.48
CA ALA A 624 -24.52 1.38 -3.02
C ALA A 624 -23.47 1.27 -1.91
N LEU A 625 -23.64 1.99 -0.80
CA LEU A 625 -22.73 1.94 0.35
C LEU A 625 -22.74 0.57 1.03
N ASP A 626 -23.91 -0.07 1.16
CA ASP A 626 -24.02 -1.41 1.73
C ASP A 626 -23.26 -2.44 0.87
N GLU A 627 -23.37 -2.35 -0.46
CA GLU A 627 -22.61 -3.22 -1.39
C GLU A 627 -21.09 -2.97 -1.33
N VAL A 628 -20.66 -1.70 -1.25
CA VAL A 628 -19.26 -1.33 -1.06
C VAL A 628 -18.75 -1.87 0.28
N GLY A 629 -19.54 -1.73 1.35
CA GLY A 629 -19.23 -2.28 2.67
C GLY A 629 -19.09 -3.80 2.67
N GLU A 630 -20.00 -4.52 2.01
CA GLU A 630 -19.87 -5.97 1.85
C GLU A 630 -18.64 -6.39 1.04
N LYS A 631 -18.33 -5.67 -0.05
CA LYS A 631 -17.12 -5.92 -0.85
C LYS A 631 -15.86 -5.68 -0.03
N TYR A 632 -15.86 -4.70 0.87
CA TYR A 632 -14.75 -4.43 1.79
C TYR A 632 -14.58 -5.56 2.82
N GLU A 633 -15.66 -6.03 3.45
CA GLU A 633 -15.61 -7.16 4.39
C GLU A 633 -15.13 -8.47 3.72
N LYS A 634 -15.52 -8.69 2.47
CA LYS A 634 -15.08 -9.84 1.66
C LYS A 634 -13.64 -9.68 1.14
N GLY A 635 -12.98 -8.55 1.39
CA GLY A 635 -11.63 -8.26 0.89
C GLY A 635 -11.55 -8.10 -0.64
N ILE A 636 -12.67 -7.85 -1.31
CA ILE A 636 -12.77 -7.63 -2.75
C ILE A 636 -12.32 -6.21 -3.10
N ILE A 637 -12.72 -5.23 -2.28
CA ILE A 637 -12.22 -3.86 -2.36
C ILE A 637 -11.49 -3.51 -1.06
N PHE A 638 -10.61 -2.51 -1.10
CA PHE A 638 -9.81 -2.11 0.04
C PHE A 638 -10.19 -0.71 0.53
N LEU A 639 -9.56 -0.29 1.62
CA LEU A 639 -9.83 1.01 2.24
C LEU A 639 -9.84 2.18 1.24
N PRO A 640 -8.95 2.22 0.23
CA PRO A 640 -9.01 3.28 -0.78
C PRO A 640 -10.31 3.40 -1.55
N GLN A 641 -10.78 2.28 -2.09
CA GLN A 641 -12.03 2.25 -2.84
C GLN A 641 -13.22 2.57 -1.94
N LEU A 642 -13.20 2.12 -0.68
CA LEU A 642 -14.25 2.43 0.30
C LEU A 642 -14.33 3.94 0.60
N ILE A 643 -13.19 4.59 0.89
CA ILE A 643 -13.13 6.04 1.15
C ILE A 643 -13.57 6.81 -0.09
N GLN A 644 -13.18 6.36 -1.28
CA GLN A 644 -13.54 7.03 -2.51
C GLN A 644 -15.04 6.93 -2.84
N SER A 645 -15.65 5.77 -2.69
CA SER A 645 -17.11 5.61 -2.81
C SER A 645 -17.84 6.51 -1.82
N ALA A 646 -17.32 6.61 -0.60
CA ALA A 646 -17.79 7.54 0.43
C ALA A 646 -17.72 9.02 -0.02
N GLU A 647 -16.60 9.46 -0.60
CA GLU A 647 -16.47 10.82 -1.13
C GLU A 647 -17.40 11.09 -2.32
N THR A 648 -17.63 10.09 -3.17
CA THR A 648 -18.59 10.16 -4.28
C THR A 648 -20.03 10.31 -3.78
N VAL A 649 -20.40 9.62 -2.70
CA VAL A 649 -21.68 9.81 -2.00
C VAL A 649 -21.78 11.20 -1.38
N LYS A 650 -20.69 11.71 -0.78
CA LYS A 650 -20.66 13.09 -0.25
C LYS A 650 -20.95 14.13 -1.33
N LYS A 651 -20.46 13.94 -2.56
CA LYS A 651 -20.80 14.78 -3.72
C LYS A 651 -22.28 14.69 -4.11
N ALA A 652 -22.88 13.49 -4.08
CA ALA A 652 -24.33 13.33 -4.26
C ALA A 652 -25.12 14.06 -3.17
N PHE A 653 -24.74 13.91 -1.90
CA PHE A 653 -25.36 14.64 -0.79
C PHE A 653 -25.23 16.15 -0.92
N THR A 654 -24.12 16.67 -1.46
CA THR A 654 -23.99 18.10 -1.75
C THR A 654 -25.05 18.55 -2.77
N ALA A 655 -25.27 17.79 -3.84
CA ALA A 655 -26.33 18.08 -4.82
C ALA A 655 -27.73 18.07 -4.17
N ILE A 656 -28.01 17.09 -3.30
CA ILE A 656 -29.27 17.01 -2.54
C ILE A 656 -29.42 18.21 -1.60
N LYS A 657 -28.37 18.58 -0.86
CA LYS A 657 -28.38 19.72 0.08
C LYS A 657 -28.57 21.07 -0.61
N GLU A 658 -28.06 21.24 -1.83
CA GLU A 658 -28.31 22.45 -2.61
C GLU A 658 -29.79 22.61 -2.94
N LYS A 659 -30.47 21.52 -3.33
CA LYS A 659 -31.93 21.53 -3.56
C LYS A 659 -32.71 21.81 -2.27
N LEU A 660 -32.30 21.22 -1.14
CA LEU A 660 -32.89 21.47 0.18
C LEU A 660 -32.63 22.88 0.74
N ARG A 661 -31.70 23.67 0.17
CA ARG A 661 -31.52 25.08 0.54
C ARG A 661 -32.53 25.99 -0.15
N ASP A 662 -33.09 25.56 -1.29
CA ASP A 662 -34.14 26.28 -2.02
C ASP A 662 -35.54 26.01 -1.42
N ASP A 663 -35.73 24.88 -0.72
CA ASP A 663 -36.98 24.53 -0.03
C ASP A 663 -36.76 24.41 1.48
N ASN A 664 -37.38 25.28 2.29
CA ASN A 664 -37.36 25.31 3.77
C ASN A 664 -37.79 23.98 4.44
N SER A 665 -36.96 22.94 4.31
CA SER A 665 -37.23 21.58 4.74
C SER A 665 -36.22 21.15 5.83
N PRO A 666 -36.64 20.33 6.82
CA PRO A 666 -35.82 20.03 7.99
C PRO A 666 -34.56 19.24 7.62
N LYS A 667 -33.44 19.52 8.31
CA LYS A 667 -32.20 18.74 8.19
C LYS A 667 -32.50 17.25 8.40
N ILE A 668 -32.20 16.42 7.40
CA ILE A 668 -32.19 14.96 7.55
C ILE A 668 -31.07 14.61 8.55
N ASN A 669 -31.44 14.29 9.79
CA ASN A 669 -30.51 13.88 10.86
C ASN A 669 -31.03 12.58 11.48
N LYS A 670 -30.35 11.45 11.21
CA LYS A 670 -30.73 10.12 11.75
C LYS A 670 -30.30 9.92 13.22
N GLY A 671 -29.68 10.91 13.84
CA GLY A 671 -29.18 10.85 15.22
C GLY A 671 -27.79 11.46 15.34
N LYS A 672 -27.50 12.03 16.52
CA LYS A 672 -26.18 12.58 16.85
C LYS A 672 -25.30 11.55 17.54
N ILE A 673 -24.07 11.39 17.05
CA ILE A 673 -23.08 10.47 17.61
C ILE A 673 -21.82 11.25 17.94
N LEU A 674 -21.26 11.05 19.13
CA LEU A 674 -19.95 11.60 19.48
C LEU A 674 -18.89 10.54 19.26
N ILE A 675 -17.76 10.89 18.65
CA ILE A 675 -16.62 9.99 18.48
C ILE A 675 -15.34 10.63 19.02
N ALA A 676 -14.48 9.82 19.65
CA ALA A 676 -13.21 10.28 20.19
C ALA A 676 -12.17 9.14 20.25
N THR A 677 -10.89 9.48 20.06
CA THR A 677 -9.81 8.61 20.54
C THR A 677 -9.52 8.96 22.00
N VAL A 678 -9.42 7.95 22.85
CA VAL A 678 -9.29 8.13 24.30
C VAL A 678 -7.94 8.74 24.68
N LYS A 679 -7.87 9.31 25.90
CA LYS A 679 -6.65 9.90 26.45
C LYS A 679 -5.44 8.97 26.33
N GLY A 680 -4.30 9.53 25.93
CA GLY A 680 -3.04 8.85 25.67
C GLY A 680 -2.97 8.18 24.31
N ASP A 681 -4.06 8.19 23.54
CA ASP A 681 -4.11 7.59 22.21
C ASP A 681 -4.31 8.63 21.11
N ILE A 682 -3.24 8.80 20.34
CA ILE A 682 -3.14 9.75 19.24
C ILE A 682 -3.42 9.12 17.87
N HIS A 683 -3.79 7.83 17.84
CA HIS A 683 -4.12 7.15 16.59
C HIS A 683 -5.60 7.36 16.28
N ASP A 684 -5.89 8.10 15.22
CA ASP A 684 -7.25 8.50 14.85
C ASP A 684 -7.71 7.96 13.50
N ILE A 685 -6.90 7.15 12.83
CA ILE A 685 -7.21 6.60 11.51
C ILE A 685 -8.53 5.82 11.54
N GLY A 686 -8.65 4.82 12.41
CA GLY A 686 -9.88 4.02 12.54
C GLY A 686 -11.10 4.87 12.91
N LYS A 687 -10.96 5.79 13.87
CA LYS A 687 -12.01 6.74 14.26
C LYS A 687 -12.45 7.62 13.09
N ASN A 688 -11.52 8.16 12.31
CA ASN A 688 -11.81 9.02 11.16
C ASN A 688 -12.53 8.25 10.05
N ILE A 689 -12.22 6.96 9.86
CA ILE A 689 -12.97 6.11 8.93
C ILE A 689 -14.40 5.90 9.43
N VAL A 690 -14.57 5.51 10.70
CA VAL A 690 -15.90 5.35 11.31
C VAL A 690 -16.71 6.64 11.22
N LYS A 691 -16.07 7.79 11.44
CA LYS A 691 -16.65 9.12 11.23
C LYS A 691 -17.21 9.27 9.82
N VAL A 692 -16.34 9.13 8.82
CA VAL A 692 -16.67 9.36 7.42
C VAL A 692 -17.80 8.43 7.00
N ILE A 693 -17.71 7.16 7.39
CA ILE A 693 -18.76 6.18 7.05
C ILE A 693 -20.08 6.53 7.75
N LEU A 694 -20.10 6.80 9.06
CA LEU A 694 -21.34 7.19 9.76
C LEU A 694 -21.95 8.49 9.19
N GLU A 695 -21.13 9.50 8.87
CA GLU A 695 -21.59 10.72 8.18
C GLU A 695 -22.28 10.38 6.84
N ASN A 696 -21.73 9.43 6.07
CA ASN A 696 -22.30 9.00 4.79
C ASN A 696 -23.62 8.24 4.93
N TYR A 697 -23.87 7.58 6.06
CA TYR A 697 -25.16 6.96 6.36
C TYR A 697 -26.22 7.95 6.89
N GLY A 698 -25.87 9.24 7.03
CA GLY A 698 -26.78 10.32 7.41
C GLY A 698 -26.83 10.63 8.91
N PHE A 699 -25.82 10.18 9.69
CA PHE A 699 -25.68 10.54 11.11
C PHE A 699 -24.90 11.86 11.27
N ASP A 700 -25.24 12.62 12.30
CA ASP A 700 -24.55 13.88 12.65
C ASP A 700 -23.43 13.59 13.66
N ILE A 701 -22.17 13.78 13.25
CA ILE A 701 -21.00 13.35 14.04
C ILE A 701 -20.31 14.51 14.72
N ILE A 702 -20.24 14.46 16.06
CA ILE A 702 -19.38 15.33 16.86
C ILE A 702 -18.05 14.59 17.08
N ASP A 703 -17.03 15.04 16.38
CA ASP A 703 -15.69 14.47 16.48
C ASP A 703 -14.83 15.32 17.42
N LEU A 704 -14.50 14.77 18.60
CA LEU A 704 -13.63 15.44 19.56
C LEU A 704 -12.14 15.34 19.22
N GLY A 705 -11.80 14.56 18.20
CA GLY A 705 -10.44 14.31 17.76
C GLY A 705 -9.79 13.16 18.52
N LYS A 706 -8.50 13.32 18.80
CA LYS A 706 -7.64 12.33 19.43
C LYS A 706 -7.02 12.83 20.71
N ASP A 707 -6.53 11.89 21.52
CA ASP A 707 -5.97 12.18 22.84
C ASP A 707 -6.92 13.04 23.69
N VAL A 708 -8.18 12.60 23.76
CA VAL A 708 -9.25 13.38 24.38
C VAL A 708 -9.38 13.04 25.85
N GLU A 709 -9.26 14.06 26.70
CA GLU A 709 -9.51 13.97 28.14
C GLU A 709 -10.92 13.45 28.46
N THR A 710 -11.03 12.61 29.49
CA THR A 710 -12.30 11.96 29.86
C THR A 710 -13.37 13.00 30.23
N GLU A 711 -12.97 14.04 30.94
CA GLU A 711 -13.85 15.14 31.37
C GLU A 711 -14.44 15.87 30.16
N ARG A 712 -13.62 16.14 29.14
CA ARG A 712 -14.06 16.80 27.90
C ARG A 712 -15.09 15.95 27.14
N ILE A 713 -14.94 14.63 27.14
CA ILE A 713 -15.93 13.71 26.54
C ILE A 713 -17.24 13.82 27.30
N VAL A 714 -17.22 13.73 28.62
CA VAL A 714 -18.43 13.82 29.46
C VAL A 714 -19.11 15.18 29.31
N GLU A 715 -18.35 16.27 29.29
CA GLU A 715 -18.85 17.64 29.09
C GLU A 715 -19.56 17.80 27.74
N GLU A 716 -18.95 17.31 26.64
CA GLU A 716 -19.54 17.48 25.31
C GLU A 716 -20.79 16.60 25.13
N VAL A 717 -20.80 15.40 25.72
CA VAL A 717 -21.99 14.52 25.73
C VAL A 717 -23.13 15.21 26.49
N LYS A 718 -22.87 15.87 27.63
CA LYS A 718 -23.85 16.68 28.38
C LYS A 718 -24.36 17.85 27.57
N LYS A 719 -23.43 18.66 27.04
CA LYS A 719 -23.73 19.89 26.31
C LYS A 719 -24.60 19.66 25.07
N ASN A 720 -24.38 18.55 24.37
CA ASN A 720 -25.08 18.25 23.11
C ASN A 720 -26.16 17.17 23.24
N ASN A 721 -26.44 16.69 24.45
CA ASN A 721 -27.39 15.60 24.74
C ASN A 721 -27.15 14.36 23.84
N ILE A 722 -25.91 13.88 23.80
CA ILE A 722 -25.51 12.77 22.93
C ILE A 722 -25.96 11.44 23.53
N LYS A 723 -26.59 10.61 22.70
CA LYS A 723 -27.17 9.31 23.10
C LYS A 723 -26.31 8.11 22.73
N LEU A 724 -25.40 8.26 21.77
CA LEU A 724 -24.47 7.21 21.35
C LEU A 724 -23.05 7.78 21.25
N VAL A 725 -22.10 7.13 21.90
CA VAL A 725 -20.68 7.53 21.95
C VAL A 725 -19.81 6.40 21.39
N GLY A 726 -18.91 6.74 20.46
CA GLY A 726 -17.90 5.85 19.90
C GLY A 726 -16.51 6.15 20.43
N LEU A 727 -15.87 5.19 21.08
CA LEU A 727 -14.49 5.34 21.59
C LEU A 727 -13.52 4.43 20.83
N SER A 728 -12.36 4.97 20.46
CA SER A 728 -11.29 4.26 19.74
C SER A 728 -10.00 4.19 20.57
N ALA A 729 -9.29 3.06 20.48
CA ALA A 729 -7.91 2.90 20.98
C ALA A 729 -7.10 1.92 20.10
N LEU A 730 -5.86 2.28 19.76
CA LEU A 730 -4.94 1.45 18.98
C LEU A 730 -3.89 0.78 19.86
N MET A 731 -3.46 1.38 20.98
CA MET A 731 -2.41 0.83 21.83
C MET A 731 -2.98 0.04 23.02
N THR A 732 -2.34 -1.06 23.41
CA THR A 732 -2.77 -1.80 24.61
C THR A 732 -2.62 -0.96 25.89
N THR A 733 -1.73 0.03 25.89
CA THR A 733 -1.56 1.00 26.99
C THR A 733 -2.79 1.89 27.20
N THR A 734 -3.58 2.17 26.16
CA THR A 734 -4.64 3.19 26.18
C THR A 734 -6.04 2.61 26.41
N VAL A 735 -6.18 1.28 26.42
CA VAL A 735 -7.44 0.57 26.75
C VAL A 735 -7.96 0.93 28.15
N ASN A 736 -7.06 1.18 29.11
CA ASN A 736 -7.47 1.59 30.46
C ASN A 736 -8.11 2.99 30.46
N SER A 737 -7.60 3.93 29.68
CA SER A 737 -8.24 5.24 29.50
C SER A 737 -9.67 5.10 28.98
N MET A 738 -9.88 4.17 28.05
CA MET A 738 -11.22 3.87 27.52
C MET A 738 -12.17 3.38 28.61
N LYS A 739 -11.71 2.49 29.48
CA LYS A 739 -12.48 2.02 30.64
C LYS A 739 -12.84 3.16 31.58
N ASP A 740 -11.89 4.04 31.88
CA ASP A 740 -12.10 5.20 32.76
C ASP A 740 -13.12 6.16 32.16
N THR A 741 -13.07 6.40 30.83
CA THR A 741 -14.08 7.20 30.13
C THR A 741 -15.48 6.59 30.19
N ILE A 742 -15.62 5.28 29.95
CA ILE A 742 -16.93 4.59 30.04
C ILE A 742 -17.50 4.69 31.46
N LYS A 743 -16.64 4.50 32.47
CA LYS A 743 -17.03 4.63 33.88
C LYS A 743 -17.53 6.04 34.19
N ALA A 744 -16.77 7.07 33.77
CA ALA A 744 -17.15 8.47 33.98
C ALA A 744 -18.47 8.85 33.28
N LEU A 745 -18.71 8.33 32.06
CA LEU A 745 -19.98 8.53 31.36
C LEU A 745 -21.16 7.93 32.12
N LYS A 746 -21.01 6.72 32.68
CA LYS A 746 -22.06 6.08 33.49
C LYS A 746 -22.31 6.80 34.82
N GLU A 747 -21.25 7.21 35.51
CA GLU A 747 -21.33 7.97 36.77
C GLU A 747 -21.92 9.37 36.58
N SER A 748 -21.86 9.92 35.36
CA SER A 748 -22.44 11.22 35.02
C SER A 748 -23.97 11.27 35.02
N GLY A 749 -24.64 10.11 35.13
CA GLY A 749 -26.10 9.99 35.18
C GLY A 749 -26.79 10.18 33.82
N MET A 750 -26.04 10.21 32.72
CA MET A 750 -26.59 10.35 31.38
C MET A 750 -27.02 9.02 30.79
N ASP A 751 -28.22 9.00 30.22
CA ASP A 751 -28.73 7.92 29.39
C ASP A 751 -28.05 7.97 28.02
N CYS A 752 -26.83 7.45 27.94
CA CYS A 752 -26.03 7.30 26.73
C CYS A 752 -25.42 5.90 26.65
N LYS A 753 -25.32 5.37 25.43
CA LYS A 753 -24.71 4.07 25.13
C LYS A 753 -23.33 4.25 24.51
N VAL A 754 -22.41 3.34 24.80
CA VAL A 754 -21.04 3.39 24.29
C VAL A 754 -20.73 2.18 23.42
N PHE A 755 -20.30 2.44 22.18
CA PHE A 755 -19.63 1.43 21.36
C PHE A 755 -18.12 1.68 21.31
N VAL A 756 -17.34 0.60 21.28
CA VAL A 756 -15.87 0.67 21.28
C VAL A 756 -15.26 -0.07 20.11
N GLY A 757 -14.10 0.39 19.65
CA GLY A 757 -13.33 -0.25 18.58
C GLY A 757 -11.84 0.08 18.63
N GLY A 758 -11.08 -0.47 17.68
CA GLY A 758 -9.65 -0.26 17.50
C GLY A 758 -8.83 -1.55 17.51
N ALA A 759 -7.59 -1.49 17.01
CA ALA A 759 -6.80 -2.67 16.62
C ALA A 759 -6.52 -3.67 17.77
N VAL A 760 -6.50 -3.18 19.01
CA VAL A 760 -6.25 -4.00 20.21
C VAL A 760 -7.55 -4.47 20.89
N LEU A 761 -8.72 -4.03 20.42
CA LEU A 761 -10.01 -4.36 21.00
C LEU A 761 -10.58 -5.63 20.34
N ASN A 762 -11.21 -6.46 21.17
CA ASN A 762 -12.05 -7.57 20.76
C ASN A 762 -13.34 -7.58 21.60
N LYS A 763 -14.24 -8.52 21.32
CA LYS A 763 -15.53 -8.63 22.03
C LYS A 763 -15.36 -8.80 23.55
N GLU A 764 -14.42 -9.64 23.99
CA GLU A 764 -14.14 -9.87 25.41
C GLU A 764 -13.64 -8.60 26.10
N TYR A 765 -12.77 -7.83 25.43
CA TYR A 765 -12.26 -6.54 25.93
C TYR A 765 -13.39 -5.52 26.11
N ALA A 766 -14.26 -5.39 25.11
CA ALA A 766 -15.39 -4.47 25.15
C ALA A 766 -16.34 -4.76 26.31
N GLU A 767 -16.66 -6.05 26.53
CA GLU A 767 -17.47 -6.50 27.67
C GLU A 767 -16.79 -6.16 29.01
N MET A 768 -15.48 -6.40 29.15
CA MET A 768 -14.76 -6.14 30.38
C MET A 768 -14.72 -4.64 30.78
N ILE A 769 -14.58 -3.74 29.80
CA ILE A 769 -14.61 -2.30 30.06
C ILE A 769 -16.04 -1.76 30.20
N ASN A 770 -17.04 -2.66 30.23
CA ASN A 770 -18.47 -2.37 30.31
C ASN A 770 -18.97 -1.48 29.16
N ALA A 771 -18.42 -1.63 27.95
CA ALA A 771 -19.00 -1.03 26.75
C ALA A 771 -20.36 -1.68 26.44
N ASP A 772 -21.30 -0.93 25.87
CA ASP A 772 -22.60 -1.48 25.47
C ASP A 772 -22.50 -2.27 24.15
N TYR A 773 -21.57 -1.89 23.27
CA TYR A 773 -21.35 -2.56 21.98
C TYR A 773 -19.86 -2.64 21.61
N TYR A 774 -19.51 -3.67 20.84
CA TYR A 774 -18.21 -3.80 20.20
C TYR A 774 -18.37 -3.64 18.69
N ALA A 775 -17.69 -2.65 18.11
CA ALA A 775 -17.58 -2.48 16.68
C ALA A 775 -16.24 -3.08 16.21
N LYS A 776 -16.30 -4.27 15.60
CA LYS A 776 -15.10 -4.93 15.05
C LYS A 776 -14.52 -4.17 13.85
N ASP A 777 -15.37 -3.47 13.11
CA ASP A 777 -15.02 -2.66 11.95
C ASP A 777 -16.00 -1.49 11.81
N ALA A 778 -15.82 -0.68 10.78
CA ALA A 778 -16.64 0.51 10.57
C ALA A 778 -18.06 0.22 10.08
N LYS A 779 -18.32 -0.97 9.49
CA LYS A 779 -19.68 -1.38 9.10
C LYS A 779 -20.48 -1.77 10.34
N GLU A 780 -19.90 -2.54 11.25
CA GLU A 780 -20.55 -2.88 12.53
C GLU A 780 -20.88 -1.61 13.33
N ALA A 781 -20.04 -0.57 13.28
CA ALA A 781 -20.36 0.73 13.89
C ALA A 781 -21.62 1.36 13.28
N VAL A 782 -21.80 1.27 11.96
CA VAL A 782 -23.04 1.71 11.28
C VAL A 782 -24.22 0.84 11.70
N ASP A 783 -24.07 -0.48 11.76
CA ASP A 783 -25.14 -1.40 12.13
C ASP A 783 -25.57 -1.21 13.60
N ILE A 784 -24.62 -0.90 14.49
CA ILE A 784 -24.93 -0.47 15.87
C ILE A 784 -25.74 0.83 15.85
N ALA A 785 -25.30 1.85 15.09
CA ALA A 785 -26.00 3.12 15.00
C ALA A 785 -27.41 2.99 14.40
N LYS A 786 -27.56 2.21 13.32
CA LYS A 786 -28.86 1.88 12.70
C LYS A 786 -29.78 1.18 13.70
N ARG A 787 -29.30 0.16 14.43
CA ARG A 787 -30.08 -0.53 15.47
C ARG A 787 -30.48 0.39 16.62
N PHE A 788 -29.58 1.27 17.04
CA PHE A 788 -29.81 2.16 18.18
C PHE A 788 -30.83 3.27 17.88
N PHE A 789 -30.72 3.94 16.73
CA PHE A 789 -31.62 5.04 16.35
C PHE A 789 -32.84 4.59 15.55
N GLY A 790 -32.77 3.44 14.88
CA GLY A 790 -33.79 2.98 13.93
C GLY A 790 -35.04 2.41 14.56
N GLY A 791 -34.97 1.84 15.78
CA GLY A 791 -36.09 1.20 16.47
C GLY A 791 -36.69 0.02 15.69
N PHE A 792 -36.47 -1.22 16.17
CA PHE A 792 -36.96 -2.50 15.65
C PHE A 792 -37.82 -2.52 14.38
#